data_AF-A0A661ZJU4-F1
#
_entry.id   AF-A0A661ZJU4-F1
#
_cell.length_a   1.000
_cell.length_b   1.000
_cell.length_c   1.000
_cell.angle_alpha   90.00
_cell.angle_beta   90.00
_cell.angle_gamma   90.00
#
_symmetry.space_group_name_H-M   'P 1'
#
loop_
_entity.id
_entity.type
_entity.pdbx_description
1 polymer ?
#
loop_
_entity_poly.entity_id
_entity_poly.type
_entity_poly.pdbx_seq_one_letter_code
_entity_poly.pdbx_strand_id
1 'polypeptide(L)'
;VKTNANPYLSVLSLNTYEAPKGDVDMADRVFLKAFSIETTRYIMGELRFINHVPNEWYCELFFNIYDDTGMLIGSSDSFTIITPDAGTGEDFTVTAGWGRENPGSWIEDNYTMEVIFMDKVVAVIPFSTGKKEIKRISDYEALLNEDVDSIYNDTVEIKESNAGVKKADKKELTSKEETTQKDEDSSDSTSVEVLIDDRPIEEILAELDSLIGLDNIKKKIREYIDYISFLQIREDAGIKEEEEINLHTVFTGNPGTGKTTVVKLLGKIYQSMGLLSKGHVHSVEANDLISGYIRQTGKDTKKAIEKARGGILFIDEAYMLFREGANNDFGPEAIAALITEMSDGKGDIAIMVAGYPKEMDSLLESNPGLKSRFRNYFHFEDYTPDELIQIAEFAANKKGVKISKSAEKQLLKVLTEAFRKRDRTFGNARFAHALIDEAKMNLGIRLMKDTKLEEYSKAQLSTLKDVDIEDLGNVVANTKLHLNIDESLLKEALNELNELTGLATIKQEVKELVKLSRYYKENNRDILKAFSMHSVFAGNPGTGKTTVARIIAKIYKALGMLERGHLIDADGGDLVAGYVGQTSGKTKELISKAMGGILFIDEAYAITEGTNSGFGRKAIAALIKEMEDRRSEFGLIVAGYTKNMQDFLESNPGLKSRFDQNFHFEDFSVDELLEITENMYKSKGLKADAEAKSHLKTYITYLFENRDRFFGNARSIRKIVEKSSRNQELRMADMDKKQRTEEMMSTLNIDDVKEFAPDEKRTLKRQAMGFKLGG
;
A
#
# COMPACT_ATOMS: atom_id res chain seq x y z
N VAL A 1 -12.66 2.24 -38.43
CA VAL A 1 -13.52 1.11 -38.01
C VAL A 1 -13.37 1.03 -36.50
N LYS A 2 -14.45 1.26 -35.74
CA LYS A 2 -14.43 1.28 -34.27
C LYS A 2 -13.79 -0.01 -33.74
N THR A 3 -12.68 0.08 -33.00
CA THR A 3 -11.85 -1.07 -32.61
C THR A 3 -12.23 -1.74 -31.29
N ASN A 4 -13.34 -1.36 -30.65
CA ASN A 4 -13.75 -1.91 -29.33
C ASN A 4 -15.11 -2.61 -29.27
N ALA A 5 -15.86 -2.76 -30.36
CA ALA A 5 -17.15 -3.46 -30.29
C ALA A 5 -16.95 -4.98 -30.10
N ASN A 6 -17.64 -5.58 -29.13
CA ASN A 6 -17.67 -7.03 -28.93
C ASN A 6 -18.13 -7.72 -30.24
N PRO A 7 -17.32 -8.62 -30.83
CA PRO A 7 -17.60 -9.17 -32.15
C PRO A 7 -18.74 -10.19 -32.19
N TYR A 8 -19.24 -10.62 -31.02
CA TYR A 8 -20.29 -11.63 -30.89
C TYR A 8 -21.67 -11.01 -30.64
N LEU A 9 -21.74 -9.96 -29.81
CA LEU A 9 -23.01 -9.37 -29.41
C LEU A 9 -22.92 -7.87 -29.12
N SER A 10 -24.07 -7.19 -29.14
CA SER A 10 -24.24 -5.85 -28.57
C SER A 10 -25.43 -5.84 -27.63
N VAL A 11 -25.18 -5.64 -26.34
CA VAL A 11 -26.22 -5.49 -25.31
C VAL A 11 -27.16 -4.33 -25.63
N LEU A 12 -28.46 -4.59 -25.55
CA LEU A 12 -29.56 -3.65 -25.72
C LEU A 12 -30.07 -3.13 -24.37
N SER A 13 -30.22 -4.01 -23.38
CA SER A 13 -30.69 -3.66 -22.04
C SER A 13 -30.23 -4.70 -21.02
N LEU A 14 -30.05 -4.25 -19.79
CA LEU A 14 -29.94 -5.11 -18.62
C LEU A 14 -30.96 -4.61 -17.59
N ASN A 15 -31.84 -5.49 -17.13
CA ASN A 15 -32.86 -5.17 -16.14
C ASN A 15 -32.86 -6.18 -15.00
N THR A 16 -33.29 -5.75 -13.81
CA THR A 16 -33.48 -6.65 -12.66
C THR A 16 -34.95 -6.76 -12.25
N TYR A 17 -35.39 -7.96 -11.87
CA TYR A 17 -36.76 -8.22 -11.42
C TYR A 17 -36.79 -9.33 -10.35
N GLU A 18 -37.88 -9.40 -9.59
CA GLU A 18 -38.07 -10.43 -8.57
C GLU A 18 -38.75 -11.64 -9.18
N ALA A 19 -38.22 -12.83 -8.91
CA ALA A 19 -38.73 -14.08 -9.46
C ALA A 19 -39.02 -15.09 -8.32
N PRO A 20 -40.27 -15.20 -7.89
CA PRO A 20 -40.61 -15.86 -6.63
C PRO A 20 -40.44 -17.39 -6.62
N LYS A 21 -40.50 -18.04 -7.81
CA LYS A 21 -40.31 -19.49 -8.04
C LYS A 21 -39.96 -19.74 -9.51
N GLY A 22 -38.68 -19.93 -9.83
CA GLY A 22 -38.22 -20.03 -11.21
C GLY A 22 -38.31 -18.71 -11.96
N ASP A 23 -38.14 -18.73 -13.28
CA ASP A 23 -38.28 -17.53 -14.12
C ASP A 23 -39.76 -17.15 -14.32
N VAL A 24 -40.03 -15.87 -14.50
CA VAL A 24 -41.37 -15.30 -14.75
C VAL A 24 -41.53 -15.05 -16.25
N ASP A 25 -42.71 -15.33 -16.81
CA ASP A 25 -43.02 -15.03 -18.20
C ASP A 25 -42.77 -13.54 -18.51
N MET A 26 -42.20 -13.26 -19.68
CA MET A 26 -41.75 -11.92 -20.06
C MET A 26 -42.86 -10.86 -19.94
N ALA A 27 -44.11 -11.23 -20.20
CA ALA A 27 -45.27 -10.33 -20.11
C ALA A 27 -45.63 -9.92 -18.66
N ASP A 28 -45.22 -10.72 -17.67
CA ASP A 28 -45.54 -10.53 -16.26
C ASP A 28 -44.36 -9.98 -15.45
N ARG A 29 -43.19 -9.77 -16.09
CA ARG A 29 -42.00 -9.21 -15.44
C ARG A 29 -42.22 -7.76 -15.02
N VAL A 30 -41.92 -7.48 -13.74
CA VAL A 30 -41.91 -6.12 -13.20
C VAL A 30 -40.47 -5.76 -12.86
N PHE A 31 -39.86 -4.89 -13.68
CA PHE A 31 -38.49 -4.46 -13.46
C PHE A 31 -38.40 -3.49 -12.28
N LEU A 32 -37.44 -3.74 -11.39
CA LEU A 32 -37.25 -3.02 -10.14
C LEU A 32 -35.82 -2.44 -10.09
N LYS A 33 -35.65 -1.39 -9.30
CA LYS A 33 -34.34 -0.85 -8.92
C LYS A 33 -34.10 -0.84 -7.42
N ALA A 34 -35.16 -0.94 -6.64
CA ALA A 34 -35.09 -1.26 -5.23
C ALA A 34 -36.03 -2.43 -4.94
N PHE A 35 -35.55 -3.38 -4.14
CA PHE A 35 -36.22 -4.63 -3.78
C PHE A 35 -36.59 -4.62 -2.29
N SER A 36 -37.74 -5.19 -1.94
CA SER A 36 -38.13 -5.29 -0.53
C SER A 36 -37.49 -6.52 0.12
N ILE A 37 -36.68 -6.33 1.18
CA ILE A 37 -36.04 -7.45 1.90
C ILE A 37 -37.05 -8.42 2.55
N GLU A 38 -38.28 -7.95 2.81
CA GLU A 38 -39.35 -8.75 3.43
C GLU A 38 -39.99 -9.74 2.45
N THR A 39 -39.97 -9.43 1.16
CA THR A 39 -40.71 -10.16 0.11
C THR A 39 -39.82 -10.77 -0.95
N THR A 40 -38.64 -10.18 -1.18
CA THR A 40 -37.73 -10.57 -2.27
C THR A 40 -37.03 -11.88 -1.98
N ARG A 41 -37.14 -12.81 -2.93
CA ARG A 41 -36.52 -14.14 -2.89
C ARG A 41 -35.33 -14.26 -3.82
N TYR A 42 -35.61 -14.20 -5.13
CA TYR A 42 -34.60 -14.21 -6.18
C TYR A 42 -34.62 -12.89 -6.93
N ILE A 43 -33.43 -12.35 -7.16
CA ILE A 43 -33.22 -11.22 -8.04
C ILE A 43 -32.63 -11.77 -9.33
N MET A 44 -33.40 -11.64 -10.41
CA MET A 44 -33.01 -12.06 -11.75
C MET A 44 -32.48 -10.87 -12.53
N GLY A 45 -31.43 -11.10 -13.32
CA GLY A 45 -31.01 -10.23 -14.40
C GLY A 45 -31.61 -10.71 -15.72
N GLU A 46 -32.12 -9.78 -16.52
CA GLU A 46 -32.52 -9.98 -17.91
C GLU A 46 -31.57 -9.20 -18.81
N LEU A 47 -30.70 -9.91 -19.52
CA LEU A 47 -29.85 -9.33 -20.56
C LEU A 47 -30.51 -9.53 -21.92
N ARG A 48 -30.78 -8.42 -22.62
CA ARG A 48 -31.15 -8.44 -24.05
C ARG A 48 -29.97 -7.98 -24.88
N PHE A 49 -29.68 -8.65 -25.99
CA PHE A 49 -28.58 -8.27 -26.88
C PHE A 49 -28.86 -8.61 -28.34
N ILE A 50 -28.27 -7.85 -29.26
CA ILE A 50 -28.21 -8.14 -30.69
C ILE A 50 -27.06 -9.11 -30.95
N ASN A 51 -27.32 -10.19 -31.67
CA ASN A 51 -26.32 -11.16 -32.11
C ASN A 51 -25.61 -10.71 -33.41
N HIS A 52 -24.28 -10.81 -33.45
CA HIS A 52 -23.44 -10.49 -34.62
C HIS A 52 -22.86 -11.72 -35.32
N VAL A 53 -23.14 -12.93 -34.83
CA VAL A 53 -22.62 -14.16 -35.42
C VAL A 53 -23.68 -14.75 -36.37
N PRO A 54 -23.34 -15.03 -37.64
CA PRO A 54 -24.32 -15.53 -38.62
C PRO A 54 -24.65 -17.02 -38.48
N ASN A 55 -23.86 -17.78 -37.72
CA ASN A 55 -24.01 -19.22 -37.53
C ASN A 55 -24.36 -19.53 -36.07
N GLU A 56 -24.87 -20.73 -35.81
CA GLU A 56 -25.12 -21.23 -34.46
C GLU A 56 -23.86 -21.18 -33.58
N TRP A 57 -24.00 -20.67 -32.36
CA TRP A 57 -22.90 -20.57 -31.39
C TRP A 57 -23.38 -20.71 -29.94
N TYR A 58 -22.45 -21.12 -29.07
CA TYR A 58 -22.68 -21.26 -27.64
C TYR A 58 -22.43 -19.95 -26.92
N CYS A 59 -23.43 -19.44 -26.22
CA CYS A 59 -23.36 -18.24 -25.39
C CYS A 59 -23.40 -18.62 -23.92
N GLU A 60 -22.30 -18.36 -23.22
CA GLU A 60 -22.18 -18.51 -21.76
C GLU A 60 -22.09 -17.12 -21.14
N LEU A 61 -23.01 -16.80 -20.23
CA LEU A 61 -23.08 -15.53 -19.52
C LEU A 61 -23.04 -15.78 -18.01
N PHE A 62 -22.23 -15.00 -17.30
CA PHE A 62 -22.20 -15.01 -15.84
C PHE A 62 -22.82 -13.73 -15.31
N PHE A 63 -23.78 -13.86 -14.42
CA PHE A 63 -24.44 -12.76 -13.71
C PHE A 63 -23.92 -12.76 -12.28
N ASN A 64 -23.03 -11.82 -11.99
CA ASN A 64 -22.37 -11.66 -10.71
C ASN A 64 -22.99 -10.50 -9.95
N ILE A 65 -23.31 -10.73 -8.67
CA ILE A 65 -23.87 -9.72 -7.78
C ILE A 65 -22.84 -9.37 -6.72
N TYR A 66 -22.54 -8.08 -6.62
CA TYR A 66 -21.62 -7.49 -5.68
C TYR A 66 -22.37 -6.60 -4.70
N ASP A 67 -21.96 -6.60 -3.44
CA ASP A 67 -22.44 -5.63 -2.43
C ASP A 67 -21.76 -4.25 -2.59
N ASP A 68 -22.14 -3.29 -1.74
CA ASP A 68 -21.63 -1.92 -1.79
C ASP A 68 -20.12 -1.82 -1.49
N THR A 69 -19.55 -2.86 -0.89
CA THR A 69 -18.12 -3.03 -0.63
C THR A 69 -17.35 -3.65 -1.81
N GLY A 70 -18.07 -4.08 -2.86
CA GLY A 70 -17.51 -4.76 -4.02
C GLY A 70 -17.22 -6.24 -3.79
N MET A 71 -17.71 -6.85 -2.71
CA MET A 71 -17.58 -8.29 -2.48
C MET A 71 -18.61 -9.05 -3.32
N LEU A 72 -18.16 -10.10 -4.02
CA LEU A 72 -19.06 -11.00 -4.75
C LEU A 72 -19.92 -11.80 -3.75
N ILE A 73 -21.21 -11.51 -3.68
CA ILE A 73 -22.15 -12.18 -2.78
C ILE A 73 -22.93 -13.29 -3.46
N GLY A 74 -23.05 -13.24 -4.79
CA GLY A 74 -23.81 -14.21 -5.57
C GLY A 74 -23.33 -14.26 -7.01
N SER A 75 -23.38 -15.45 -7.60
CA SER A 75 -23.10 -15.65 -9.02
C SER A 75 -24.04 -16.71 -9.57
N SER A 76 -24.44 -16.52 -10.82
CA SER A 76 -25.25 -17.48 -11.58
C SER A 76 -24.80 -17.45 -13.03
N ASP A 77 -24.67 -18.62 -13.64
CA ASP A 77 -24.36 -18.76 -15.05
C ASP A 77 -25.61 -19.15 -15.86
N SER A 78 -25.61 -18.76 -17.14
CA SER A 78 -26.59 -19.21 -18.13
C SER A 78 -25.86 -19.61 -19.39
N PHE A 79 -26.09 -20.86 -19.81
CA PHE A 79 -25.52 -21.45 -21.01
C PHE A 79 -26.62 -21.71 -22.01
N THR A 80 -26.61 -21.01 -23.15
CA THR A 80 -27.62 -21.13 -24.20
C THR A 80 -26.99 -21.26 -25.58
N ILE A 81 -27.70 -21.90 -26.50
CA ILE A 81 -27.31 -21.97 -27.90
C ILE A 81 -28.06 -20.87 -28.64
N ILE A 82 -27.31 -19.93 -29.23
CA ILE A 82 -27.85 -18.87 -30.08
C ILE A 82 -27.97 -19.43 -31.49
N THR A 83 -29.20 -19.54 -31.98
CA THR A 83 -29.55 -20.05 -33.32
C THR A 83 -30.22 -18.92 -34.11
N PRO A 84 -29.46 -18.16 -34.92
CA PRO A 84 -30.01 -17.04 -35.68
C PRO A 84 -30.78 -17.54 -36.90
N ASP A 85 -32.05 -17.16 -37.05
CA ASP A 85 -32.91 -17.61 -38.15
C ASP A 85 -32.68 -16.81 -39.44
N ALA A 86 -32.46 -15.49 -39.33
CA ALA A 86 -32.18 -14.55 -40.42
C ALA A 86 -30.71 -14.08 -40.48
N GLY A 87 -29.83 -14.64 -39.65
CA GLY A 87 -28.39 -14.30 -39.58
C GLY A 87 -28.08 -13.21 -38.55
N THR A 88 -27.13 -12.31 -38.85
CA THR A 88 -26.71 -11.24 -37.91
C THR A 88 -27.79 -10.18 -37.73
N GLY A 89 -28.00 -9.70 -36.50
CA GLY A 89 -28.90 -8.58 -36.20
C GLY A 89 -30.15 -8.93 -35.40
N GLU A 90 -30.41 -10.21 -35.14
CA GLU A 90 -31.51 -10.67 -34.27
C GLU A 90 -31.21 -10.43 -32.80
N ASP A 91 -32.24 -10.09 -32.01
CA ASP A 91 -32.11 -9.91 -30.57
C ASP A 91 -32.47 -11.18 -29.79
N PHE A 92 -31.67 -11.47 -28.77
CA PHE A 92 -31.85 -12.60 -27.86
C PHE A 92 -31.99 -12.08 -26.44
N THR A 93 -32.75 -12.81 -25.62
CA THR A 93 -32.93 -12.53 -24.19
C THR A 93 -32.39 -13.70 -23.38
N VAL A 94 -31.49 -13.41 -22.46
CA VAL A 94 -30.94 -14.40 -21.52
C VAL A 94 -31.16 -13.90 -20.10
N THR A 95 -31.67 -14.80 -19.26
CA THR A 95 -31.93 -14.53 -17.86
C THR A 95 -31.10 -15.45 -16.97
N ALA A 96 -30.57 -14.90 -15.90
CA ALA A 96 -30.01 -15.66 -14.78
C ALA A 96 -30.15 -14.81 -13.52
N GLY A 97 -30.15 -15.46 -12.36
CA GLY A 97 -30.30 -14.73 -11.11
C GLY A 97 -29.87 -15.53 -9.92
N TRP A 98 -29.76 -14.82 -8.80
CA TRP A 98 -29.30 -15.39 -7.55
C TRP A 98 -30.27 -15.02 -6.43
N GLY A 99 -30.37 -15.90 -5.43
CA GLY A 99 -31.28 -15.72 -4.31
C GLY A 99 -31.63 -17.04 -3.63
N ARG A 100 -32.71 -17.02 -2.85
CA ARG A 100 -33.19 -18.19 -2.10
C ARG A 100 -34.70 -18.33 -2.20
N GLU A 101 -35.20 -19.55 -2.04
CA GLU A 101 -36.63 -19.86 -2.09
C GLU A 101 -37.47 -19.14 -1.02
N ASN A 102 -36.84 -18.76 0.10
CA ASN A 102 -37.50 -18.07 1.21
C ASN A 102 -37.02 -16.61 1.29
N PRO A 103 -37.92 -15.64 1.50
CA PRO A 103 -37.56 -14.23 1.67
C PRO A 103 -36.75 -13.99 2.95
N GLY A 104 -36.08 -12.83 3.04
CA GLY A 104 -35.25 -12.43 4.19
C GLY A 104 -33.78 -12.84 4.09
N SER A 105 -33.32 -13.36 2.94
CA SER A 105 -31.90 -13.63 2.68
C SER A 105 -31.10 -12.41 2.24
N TRP A 106 -31.80 -11.39 1.74
CA TRP A 106 -31.20 -10.13 1.31
C TRP A 106 -31.08 -9.18 2.51
N ILE A 107 -29.90 -8.57 2.66
CA ILE A 107 -29.63 -7.55 3.67
C ILE A 107 -29.98 -6.20 3.06
N GLU A 108 -30.36 -5.20 3.87
CA GLU A 108 -30.59 -3.82 3.38
C GLU A 108 -29.24 -3.21 2.98
N ASP A 109 -29.05 -3.00 1.67
CA ASP A 109 -27.77 -2.61 1.09
C ASP A 109 -27.95 -2.08 -0.36
N ASN A 110 -26.87 -1.55 -0.94
CA ASN A 110 -26.75 -1.30 -2.37
C ASN A 110 -25.95 -2.42 -3.02
N TYR A 111 -26.41 -2.90 -4.17
CA TYR A 111 -25.81 -3.99 -4.91
C TYR A 111 -25.55 -3.57 -6.35
N THR A 112 -24.63 -4.27 -6.99
CA THR A 112 -24.35 -4.15 -8.42
C THR A 112 -24.40 -5.52 -9.06
N MET A 113 -25.13 -5.66 -10.16
CA MET A 113 -25.12 -6.87 -10.98
C MET A 113 -24.28 -6.62 -12.24
N GLU A 114 -23.23 -7.40 -12.40
CA GLU A 114 -22.37 -7.42 -13.59
C GLU A 114 -22.69 -8.65 -14.44
N VAL A 115 -22.75 -8.46 -15.75
CA VAL A 115 -22.89 -9.56 -16.71
C VAL A 115 -21.60 -9.72 -17.49
N ILE A 116 -21.00 -10.90 -17.41
CA ILE A 116 -19.70 -11.22 -17.98
C ILE A 116 -19.89 -12.19 -19.14
N PHE A 117 -19.22 -11.88 -20.26
CA PHE A 117 -19.13 -12.71 -21.45
C PHE A 117 -17.66 -12.83 -21.88
N MET A 118 -17.13 -14.06 -21.99
CA MET A 118 -15.73 -14.34 -22.38
C MET A 118 -14.71 -13.49 -21.60
N ASP A 119 -14.80 -13.53 -20.27
CA ASP A 119 -13.93 -12.79 -19.33
C ASP A 119 -13.99 -11.26 -19.43
N LYS A 120 -15.01 -10.71 -20.10
CA LYS A 120 -15.28 -9.26 -20.16
C LYS A 120 -16.65 -8.92 -19.61
N VAL A 121 -16.72 -7.86 -18.80
CA VAL A 121 -18.01 -7.29 -18.37
C VAL A 121 -18.67 -6.61 -19.57
N VAL A 122 -19.87 -7.04 -19.92
CA VAL A 122 -20.64 -6.51 -21.07
C VAL A 122 -21.82 -5.64 -20.66
N ALA A 123 -22.28 -5.76 -19.42
CA ALA A 123 -23.33 -4.92 -18.85
C ALA A 123 -23.22 -4.84 -17.32
N VAL A 124 -23.59 -3.70 -16.74
CA VAL A 124 -23.60 -3.47 -15.29
C VAL A 124 -24.87 -2.73 -14.90
N ILE A 125 -25.54 -3.17 -13.83
CA ILE A 125 -26.74 -2.50 -13.31
C ILE A 125 -26.70 -2.41 -11.77
N PRO A 126 -26.81 -1.20 -11.20
CA PRO A 126 -26.96 -1.05 -9.75
C PRO A 126 -28.42 -1.29 -9.34
N PHE A 127 -28.63 -1.88 -8.17
CA PHE A 127 -29.94 -1.97 -7.52
C PHE A 127 -29.77 -1.92 -6.00
N SER A 128 -30.82 -1.67 -5.24
CA SER A 128 -30.78 -1.72 -3.78
C SER A 128 -31.81 -2.66 -3.21
N THR A 129 -31.64 -3.03 -1.96
CA THR A 129 -32.61 -3.78 -1.18
C THR A 129 -32.91 -2.98 0.08
N GLY A 130 -34.17 -2.94 0.49
CA GLY A 130 -34.59 -2.20 1.68
C GLY A 130 -36.06 -2.40 1.99
N LYS A 131 -36.69 -1.38 2.56
CA LYS A 131 -38.09 -1.47 3.03
C LYS A 131 -39.16 -1.24 1.95
N LYS A 132 -38.78 -0.77 0.76
CA LYS A 132 -39.71 -0.39 -0.30
C LYS A 132 -39.23 -0.90 -1.64
N GLU A 133 -40.16 -1.43 -2.43
CA GLU A 133 -39.93 -1.72 -3.84
C GLU A 133 -40.08 -0.45 -4.68
N ILE A 134 -39.13 -0.23 -5.58
CA ILE A 134 -39.15 0.89 -6.53
C ILE A 134 -39.04 0.32 -7.94
N LYS A 135 -40.05 0.58 -8.76
CA LYS A 135 -40.05 0.17 -10.17
C LYS A 135 -38.99 0.91 -10.97
N ARG A 136 -38.35 0.19 -11.89
CA ARG A 136 -37.43 0.75 -12.88
C ARG A 136 -38.24 1.22 -14.08
N ILE A 137 -38.08 2.50 -14.44
CA ILE A 137 -38.89 3.19 -15.48
C ILE A 137 -38.09 3.36 -16.79
N SER A 138 -36.77 3.14 -16.76
CA SER A 138 -35.87 3.37 -17.88
C SER A 138 -34.67 2.43 -17.83
N ASP A 139 -34.24 1.96 -19.01
CA ASP A 139 -33.08 1.09 -19.19
C ASP A 139 -31.73 1.87 -19.13
N TYR A 140 -31.76 3.21 -19.23
CA TYR A 140 -30.56 4.08 -19.20
C TYR A 140 -29.81 4.09 -17.84
N GLU A 141 -30.38 3.48 -16.80
CA GLU A 141 -29.72 3.33 -15.49
C GLU A 141 -28.74 2.14 -15.43
N ALA A 142 -28.68 1.32 -16.49
CA ALA A 142 -27.66 0.28 -16.66
C ALA A 142 -26.56 0.75 -17.63
N LEU A 143 -25.30 0.42 -17.35
CA LEU A 143 -24.17 0.68 -18.22
C LEU A 143 -23.98 -0.51 -19.15
N LEU A 144 -23.91 -0.30 -20.46
CA LEU A 144 -23.95 -1.37 -21.48
C LEU A 144 -22.78 -1.23 -22.48
N ASN A 145 -22.21 -2.35 -22.92
CA ASN A 145 -21.10 -2.46 -23.89
C ASN A 145 -20.06 -1.30 -23.85
N GLU A 146 -20.17 -0.34 -24.78
CA GLU A 146 -19.23 0.78 -24.96
C GLU A 146 -19.18 1.68 -23.70
N ASP A 147 -20.28 1.78 -22.93
CA ASP A 147 -20.33 2.51 -21.65
C ASP A 147 -19.60 1.74 -20.54
N VAL A 148 -19.67 0.41 -20.55
CA VAL A 148 -18.89 -0.45 -19.64
C VAL A 148 -17.41 -0.37 -19.97
N ASP A 149 -17.06 -0.47 -21.25
CA ASP A 149 -15.69 -0.27 -21.71
C ASP A 149 -15.17 1.14 -21.37
N SER A 150 -16.02 2.16 -21.20
CA SER A 150 -15.59 3.50 -20.73
C SER A 150 -15.28 3.57 -19.23
N ILE A 151 -15.85 2.66 -18.42
CA ILE A 151 -15.49 2.47 -17.00
C ILE A 151 -14.10 1.82 -16.90
N TYR A 152 -13.77 0.93 -17.85
CA TYR A 152 -12.55 0.12 -17.83
C TYR A 152 -11.47 0.58 -18.83
N ASN A 153 -11.74 1.50 -19.77
CA ASN A 153 -10.83 2.06 -20.78
C ASN A 153 -11.00 3.60 -20.94
N ASP A 154 -10.60 4.37 -19.93
CA ASP A 154 -10.40 5.84 -19.84
C ASP A 154 -10.61 6.76 -21.09
N THR A 155 -11.49 7.78 -21.00
CA THR A 155 -11.25 9.27 -21.12
C THR A 155 -12.55 10.13 -21.31
N VAL A 156 -12.53 11.33 -20.71
CA VAL A 156 -13.58 12.35 -20.42
C VAL A 156 -14.39 12.96 -21.60
N GLU A 157 -15.70 13.25 -21.40
CA GLU A 157 -16.38 14.56 -21.72
C GLU A 157 -17.79 14.72 -21.08
N ILE A 158 -18.09 15.95 -20.64
CA ILE A 158 -19.18 16.39 -19.73
C ILE A 158 -20.51 16.69 -20.48
N LYS A 159 -21.68 16.51 -19.83
CA LYS A 159 -22.84 17.45 -19.96
C LYS A 159 -23.90 17.33 -18.85
N GLU A 160 -24.17 18.48 -18.22
CA GLU A 160 -25.25 18.73 -17.25
C GLU A 160 -26.65 18.56 -17.84
N SER A 161 -27.63 18.22 -16.99
CA SER A 161 -29.01 18.68 -17.18
C SER A 161 -29.73 18.95 -15.85
N ASN A 162 -30.31 20.14 -15.79
CA ASN A 162 -31.12 20.73 -14.73
C ASN A 162 -32.37 19.91 -14.35
N ALA A 163 -32.70 19.88 -13.06
CA ALA A 163 -34.09 19.99 -12.58
C ALA A 163 -34.12 20.37 -11.08
N GLY A 164 -34.44 21.62 -10.77
CA GLY A 164 -34.57 22.08 -9.38
C GLY A 164 -35.90 21.73 -8.73
N VAL A 165 -35.93 21.65 -7.40
CA VAL A 165 -37.12 21.95 -6.58
C VAL A 165 -36.70 22.49 -5.21
N LYS A 166 -36.98 23.78 -5.02
CA LYS A 166 -37.52 24.52 -3.85
C LYS A 166 -37.19 24.08 -2.41
N LYS A 167 -36.61 25.06 -1.70
CA LYS A 167 -36.58 25.30 -0.25
C LYS A 167 -37.92 25.11 0.46
N ALA A 168 -37.86 24.59 1.70
CA ALA A 168 -38.76 24.97 2.79
C ALA A 168 -37.98 25.07 4.11
N ASP A 169 -38.43 25.98 4.97
CA ASP A 169 -37.69 26.73 5.96
C ASP A 169 -37.30 26.03 7.27
N LYS A 170 -36.26 26.63 7.87
CA LYS A 170 -35.81 26.61 9.26
C LYS A 170 -36.93 26.48 10.31
N LYS A 171 -36.59 25.81 11.42
CA LYS A 171 -36.79 26.39 12.76
C LYS A 171 -35.78 25.85 13.77
N GLU A 172 -35.02 26.79 14.33
CA GLU A 172 -34.20 26.68 15.52
C GLU A 172 -35.01 26.21 16.72
N LEU A 173 -34.35 25.48 17.63
CA LEU A 173 -34.54 25.66 19.07
C LEU A 173 -33.26 25.22 19.78
N THR A 174 -32.49 26.24 20.15
CA THR A 174 -31.46 26.20 21.19
C THR A 174 -32.11 26.00 22.56
N SER A 175 -31.57 25.09 23.38
CA SER A 175 -31.55 25.27 24.83
C SER A 175 -30.35 24.54 25.42
N LYS A 176 -29.44 25.36 25.94
CA LYS A 176 -28.35 24.99 26.85
C LYS A 176 -28.93 24.39 28.12
N GLU A 177 -28.36 23.28 28.59
CA GLU A 177 -28.23 23.02 30.02
C GLU A 177 -26.82 22.50 30.30
N GLU A 178 -26.07 23.34 31.01
CA GLU A 178 -24.85 22.98 31.71
C GLU A 178 -25.22 22.10 32.91
N THR A 179 -24.53 20.99 33.12
CA THR A 179 -24.38 20.46 34.48
C THR A 179 -22.99 19.86 34.62
N THR A 180 -22.25 20.49 35.53
CA THR A 180 -20.91 20.14 35.99
C THR A 180 -21.00 18.95 36.92
N GLN A 181 -20.24 17.89 36.67
CA GLN A 181 -19.77 16.98 37.71
C GLN A 181 -18.37 16.50 37.35
N LYS A 182 -17.43 16.86 38.23
CA LYS A 182 -16.08 16.31 38.31
C LYS A 182 -16.20 14.87 38.78
N ASP A 183 -15.44 13.96 38.16
CA ASP A 183 -14.75 12.92 38.90
C ASP A 183 -13.45 12.55 38.16
N GLU A 184 -12.43 12.38 39.00
CA GLU A 184 -11.04 12.06 38.68
C GLU A 184 -10.94 10.60 38.25
N ASP A 185 -10.28 10.33 37.12
CA ASP A 185 -9.40 9.16 37.05
C ASP A 185 -8.36 9.31 35.93
N SER A 186 -7.11 9.20 36.35
CA SER A 186 -5.89 9.37 35.57
C SER A 186 -5.49 8.06 34.89
N SER A 187 -5.29 8.09 33.56
CA SER A 187 -4.33 7.20 32.92
C SER A 187 -3.71 7.88 31.69
N ASP A 188 -2.40 7.72 31.61
CA ASP A 188 -1.41 8.42 30.77
C ASP A 188 -1.79 8.44 29.28
N SER A 189 -2.28 9.58 28.78
CA SER A 189 -2.24 9.92 27.37
C SER A 189 -1.16 10.97 27.17
N THR A 190 -0.05 10.60 26.53
CA THR A 190 0.95 11.58 26.08
C THR A 190 0.32 12.43 24.98
N SER A 191 -0.41 13.48 25.36
CA SER A 191 -0.93 14.48 24.45
C SER A 191 0.25 15.25 23.87
N VAL A 192 0.59 14.96 22.62
CA VAL A 192 1.48 15.80 21.83
C VAL A 192 0.78 17.16 21.71
N GLU A 193 1.28 18.19 22.38
CA GLU A 193 0.83 19.56 22.18
C GLU A 193 1.09 19.93 20.72
N VAL A 194 0.03 19.95 19.91
CA VAL A 194 0.10 20.46 18.54
C VAL A 194 0.15 21.98 18.65
N LEU A 195 1.36 22.54 18.50
CA LEU A 195 1.59 23.98 18.47
C LEU A 195 0.88 24.57 17.25
N ILE A 196 -0.08 25.48 17.50
CA ILE A 196 -0.74 26.29 16.47
C ILE A 196 0.26 27.40 16.07
N ASP A 197 0.58 27.52 14.78
CA ASP A 197 1.51 28.53 14.26
C ASP A 197 0.72 29.81 13.91
N ASP A 198 0.62 30.75 14.85
CA ASP A 198 -0.16 32.00 14.73
C ASP A 198 0.54 33.10 13.90
N ARG A 199 1.61 32.78 13.16
CA ARG A 199 2.35 33.77 12.37
C ARG A 199 1.53 34.27 11.17
N PRO A 200 1.67 35.56 10.79
CA PRO A 200 1.07 36.09 9.57
C PRO A 200 1.48 35.29 8.33
N ILE A 201 0.57 35.15 7.37
CA ILE A 201 0.82 34.42 6.13
C ILE A 201 2.03 34.98 5.37
N GLU A 202 2.27 36.29 5.45
CA GLU A 202 3.41 36.97 4.83
C GLU A 202 4.76 36.46 5.36
N GLU A 203 4.86 36.11 6.65
CA GLU A 203 6.08 35.55 7.23
C GLU A 203 6.34 34.13 6.71
N ILE A 204 5.28 33.33 6.56
CA ILE A 204 5.37 31.97 6.03
C ILE A 204 5.74 32.01 4.53
N LEU A 205 5.20 32.97 3.79
CA LEU A 205 5.57 33.21 2.39
C LEU A 205 7.03 33.68 2.25
N ALA A 206 7.54 34.48 3.19
CA ALA A 206 8.96 34.83 3.22
C ALA A 206 9.85 33.59 3.47
N GLU A 207 9.40 32.65 4.31
CA GLU A 207 10.07 31.36 4.52
C GLU A 207 10.09 30.53 3.22
N LEU A 208 8.97 30.45 2.51
CA LEU A 208 8.88 29.82 1.19
C LEU A 208 9.84 30.48 0.18
N ASP A 209 9.93 31.81 0.19
CA ASP A 209 10.80 32.57 -0.72
C ASP A 209 12.28 32.40 -0.44
N SER A 210 12.64 32.12 0.82
CA SER A 210 14.01 31.81 1.22
C SER A 210 14.51 30.46 0.70
N LEU A 211 13.61 29.56 0.28
CA LEU A 211 14.01 28.27 -0.31
C LEU A 211 14.74 28.51 -1.64
N ILE A 212 15.81 27.78 -1.88
CA ILE A 212 16.59 27.89 -3.11
C ILE A 212 15.84 27.21 -4.25
N GLY A 213 15.76 27.87 -5.41
CA GLY A 213 15.07 27.37 -6.60
C GLY A 213 13.56 27.28 -6.41
N LEU A 214 12.95 26.22 -6.97
CA LEU A 214 11.51 25.92 -6.86
C LEU A 214 10.60 27.04 -7.41
N ASP A 215 11.07 27.83 -8.37
CA ASP A 215 10.35 29.02 -8.84
C ASP A 215 8.96 28.68 -9.41
N ASN A 216 8.85 27.56 -10.13
CA ASN A 216 7.58 27.05 -10.64
C ASN A 216 6.61 26.67 -9.50
N ILE A 217 7.10 26.01 -8.45
CA ILE A 217 6.32 25.64 -7.26
C ILE A 217 5.88 26.88 -6.50
N LYS A 218 6.81 27.80 -6.19
CA LYS A 218 6.52 29.05 -5.48
C LYS A 218 5.47 29.87 -6.21
N LYS A 219 5.60 30.00 -7.54
CA LYS A 219 4.62 30.69 -8.38
C LYS A 219 3.24 30.02 -8.27
N LYS A 220 3.18 28.70 -8.44
CA LYS A 220 1.91 27.96 -8.38
C LYS A 220 1.25 28.03 -7.00
N ILE A 221 2.03 28.00 -5.91
CA ILE A 221 1.51 28.19 -4.55
C ILE A 221 0.90 29.58 -4.38
N ARG A 222 1.57 30.63 -4.87
CA ARG A 222 1.02 32.00 -4.82
C ARG A 222 -0.27 32.14 -5.62
N GLU A 223 -0.30 31.62 -6.84
CA GLU A 223 -1.51 31.61 -7.68
C GLU A 223 -2.68 30.91 -6.97
N TYR A 224 -2.38 29.83 -6.24
CA TYR A 224 -3.38 29.11 -5.46
C TYR A 224 -3.87 29.90 -4.23
N ILE A 225 -2.96 30.56 -3.51
CA ILE A 225 -3.29 31.44 -2.39
C ILE A 225 -4.14 32.63 -2.85
N ASP A 226 -3.79 33.25 -3.98
CA ASP A 226 -4.55 34.37 -4.55
C ASP A 226 -5.97 33.93 -4.92
N TYR A 227 -6.11 32.73 -5.50
CA TYR A 227 -7.41 32.15 -5.84
C TYR A 227 -8.26 31.88 -4.59
N ILE A 228 -7.70 31.26 -3.55
CA ILE A 228 -8.43 31.01 -2.31
C ILE A 228 -8.82 32.32 -1.62
N SER A 229 -7.91 33.31 -1.58
CA SER A 229 -8.20 34.63 -1.02
C SER A 229 -9.35 35.31 -1.77
N PHE A 230 -9.40 35.16 -3.09
CA PHE A 230 -10.51 35.64 -3.91
C PHE A 230 -11.84 34.93 -3.56
N LEU A 231 -11.84 33.62 -3.32
CA LEU A 231 -13.04 32.88 -2.87
C LEU A 231 -13.52 33.36 -1.50
N GLN A 232 -12.61 33.60 -0.55
CA GLN A 232 -12.94 34.13 0.78
C GLN A 232 -13.56 35.53 0.69
N ILE A 233 -13.00 36.43 -0.13
CA ILE A 233 -13.55 37.77 -0.35
C ILE A 233 -14.97 37.69 -0.94
N ARG A 234 -15.23 36.70 -1.82
CA ARG A 234 -16.56 36.49 -2.41
C ARG A 234 -17.55 35.98 -1.38
N GLU A 235 -17.13 35.04 -0.53
CA GLU A 235 -17.94 34.52 0.56
C GLU A 235 -18.30 35.62 1.58
N ASP A 236 -17.32 36.46 1.95
CA ASP A 236 -17.52 37.65 2.80
C ASP A 236 -18.48 38.66 2.16
N ALA A 237 -18.46 38.78 0.83
CA ALA A 237 -19.41 39.58 0.06
C ALA A 237 -20.79 38.91 -0.08
N GLY A 238 -21.01 37.74 0.51
CA GLY A 238 -22.26 36.99 0.51
C GLY A 238 -22.53 36.18 -0.76
N ILE A 239 -21.52 36.02 -1.63
CA ILE A 239 -21.61 35.16 -2.81
C ILE A 239 -21.30 33.73 -2.37
N LYS A 240 -22.30 32.86 -2.46
CA LYS A 240 -22.12 31.45 -2.10
C LYS A 240 -21.40 30.72 -3.23
N GLU A 241 -20.29 30.08 -2.88
CA GLU A 241 -19.66 29.07 -3.72
C GLU A 241 -20.36 27.73 -3.49
N GLU A 242 -20.64 26.99 -4.56
CA GLU A 242 -21.27 25.66 -4.50
C GLU A 242 -20.25 24.53 -4.33
N GLU A 243 -18.98 24.79 -4.67
CA GLU A 243 -17.89 23.82 -4.58
C GLU A 243 -16.96 24.11 -3.40
N GLU A 244 -16.62 23.07 -2.63
CA GLU A 244 -15.61 23.15 -1.58
C GLU A 244 -14.19 23.27 -2.14
N ILE A 245 -13.32 23.95 -1.40
CA ILE A 245 -11.91 24.12 -1.77
C ILE A 245 -11.18 22.78 -1.68
N ASN A 246 -10.78 22.21 -2.82
CA ASN A 246 -10.05 20.95 -2.86
C ASN A 246 -8.58 21.13 -2.48
N LEU A 247 -8.17 20.61 -1.31
CA LEU A 247 -6.78 20.69 -0.82
C LEU A 247 -5.91 19.50 -1.24
N HIS A 248 -6.50 18.46 -1.83
CA HIS A 248 -5.81 17.20 -2.12
C HIS A 248 -4.80 17.37 -3.23
N THR A 249 -3.57 16.91 -2.99
CA THR A 249 -2.42 17.27 -3.82
C THR A 249 -1.53 16.07 -4.17
N VAL A 250 -1.04 16.03 -5.42
CA VAL A 250 -0.05 15.09 -5.92
C VAL A 250 1.28 15.80 -6.10
N PHE A 251 2.33 15.26 -5.50
CA PHE A 251 3.71 15.71 -5.62
C PHE A 251 4.54 14.72 -6.42
N THR A 252 5.07 15.13 -7.58
CA THR A 252 5.97 14.29 -8.38
C THR A 252 7.38 14.87 -8.43
N GLY A 253 8.39 14.02 -8.58
CA GLY A 253 9.77 14.42 -8.81
C GLY A 253 10.79 13.57 -8.06
N ASN A 254 12.06 13.72 -8.39
CA ASN A 254 13.15 12.90 -7.82
C ASN A 254 13.38 13.15 -6.32
N PRO A 255 14.09 12.26 -5.60
CA PRO A 255 14.44 12.46 -4.19
C PRO A 255 15.21 13.76 -3.97
N GLY A 256 15.01 14.38 -2.80
CA GLY A 256 15.76 15.57 -2.41
C GLY A 256 15.42 16.86 -3.17
N THR A 257 14.33 16.90 -3.94
CA THR A 257 13.85 18.13 -4.60
C THR A 257 13.06 19.08 -3.67
N GLY A 258 12.85 18.73 -2.40
CA GLY A 258 12.22 19.62 -1.42
C GLY A 258 10.72 19.42 -1.16
N LYS A 259 10.11 18.34 -1.69
CA LYS A 259 8.68 18.00 -1.48
C LYS A 259 8.24 18.09 -0.01
N THR A 260 8.89 17.35 0.89
CA THR A 260 8.54 17.35 2.33
C THR A 260 8.68 18.72 2.98
N THR A 261 9.65 19.53 2.54
CA THR A 261 9.82 20.90 3.04
C THR A 261 8.65 21.78 2.63
N VAL A 262 8.23 21.71 1.36
CA VAL A 262 7.08 22.48 0.85
C VAL A 262 5.77 22.04 1.50
N VAL A 263 5.58 20.73 1.73
CA VAL A 263 4.39 20.21 2.42
C VAL A 263 4.24 20.81 3.83
N LYS A 264 5.35 20.94 4.57
CA LYS A 264 5.34 21.58 5.90
C LYS A 264 4.95 23.05 5.84
N LEU A 265 5.38 23.77 4.81
CA LEU A 265 4.98 25.16 4.60
C LEU A 265 3.51 25.27 4.20
N LEU A 266 3.03 24.40 3.30
CA LEU A 266 1.62 24.36 2.92
C LEU A 266 0.69 24.09 4.10
N GLY A 267 1.10 23.24 5.05
CA GLY A 267 0.32 23.02 6.28
C GLY A 267 0.12 24.30 7.08
N LYS A 268 1.20 25.06 7.28
CA LYS A 268 1.17 26.37 7.96
C LYS A 268 0.34 27.40 7.17
N ILE A 269 0.48 27.44 5.84
CA ILE A 269 -0.29 28.33 4.97
C ILE A 269 -1.78 28.01 5.07
N TYR A 270 -2.17 26.75 4.96
CA TYR A 270 -3.57 26.35 5.03
C TYR A 270 -4.18 26.61 6.41
N GLN A 271 -3.40 26.49 7.48
CA GLN A 271 -3.83 26.91 8.81
C GLN A 271 -4.04 28.43 8.89
N SER A 272 -3.08 29.24 8.44
CA SER A 272 -3.19 30.70 8.53
C SER A 272 -4.32 31.26 7.67
N MET A 273 -4.70 30.55 6.60
CA MET A 273 -5.87 30.85 5.77
C MET A 273 -7.19 30.30 6.33
N GLY A 274 -7.17 29.57 7.44
CA GLY A 274 -8.36 28.98 8.06
C GLY A 274 -8.93 27.76 7.34
N LEU A 275 -8.18 27.15 6.41
CA LEU A 275 -8.57 25.95 5.67
C LEU A 275 -8.35 24.65 6.47
N LEU A 276 -7.46 24.70 7.46
CA LEU A 276 -7.14 23.60 8.36
C LEU A 276 -7.04 24.11 9.79
N SER A 277 -7.54 23.35 10.77
CA SER A 277 -7.59 23.81 12.16
C SER A 277 -6.22 23.88 12.88
N LYS A 278 -5.22 23.09 12.45
CA LYS A 278 -3.91 22.94 13.11
C LYS A 278 -2.68 23.06 12.20
N GLY A 279 -2.80 22.76 10.91
CA GLY A 279 -1.71 22.88 9.94
C GLY A 279 -0.52 21.92 10.12
N HIS A 280 -0.57 20.97 11.05
CA HIS A 280 0.50 19.99 11.26
C HIS A 280 0.58 18.99 10.11
N VAL A 281 1.73 18.34 9.94
CA VAL A 281 1.92 17.30 8.92
C VAL A 281 2.14 15.96 9.59
N HIS A 282 1.29 14.98 9.29
CA HIS A 282 1.52 13.57 9.60
C HIS A 282 2.07 12.87 8.37
N SER A 283 3.36 12.51 8.40
CA SER A 283 4.03 11.82 7.30
C SER A 283 4.05 10.32 7.53
N VAL A 284 3.70 9.55 6.50
CA VAL A 284 3.70 8.08 6.48
C VAL A 284 4.25 7.60 5.14
N GLU A 285 4.79 6.38 5.11
CA GLU A 285 5.06 5.69 3.85
C GLU A 285 3.84 4.86 3.44
N ALA A 286 3.71 4.57 2.15
CA ALA A 286 2.69 3.64 1.67
C ALA A 286 2.71 2.28 2.42
N ASN A 287 3.90 1.82 2.83
CA ASN A 287 4.07 0.59 3.60
C ASN A 287 3.47 0.65 5.01
N ASP A 288 3.42 1.83 5.63
CA ASP A 288 2.84 2.02 6.96
C ASP A 288 1.31 1.97 6.93
N LEU A 289 0.72 2.30 5.77
CA LEU A 289 -0.72 2.22 5.53
C LEU A 289 -1.18 0.79 5.27
N ILE A 290 -0.36 -0.01 4.60
CA ILE A 290 -0.67 -1.40 4.24
C ILE A 290 -0.20 -2.44 5.28
N SER A 291 0.26 -2.01 6.45
CA SER A 291 0.81 -2.93 7.45
C SER A 291 -0.25 -3.90 7.99
N GLY A 292 0.08 -5.20 8.04
CA GLY A 292 -0.76 -6.22 8.68
C GLY A 292 -1.49 -7.16 7.73
N TYR A 293 -1.96 -8.28 8.28
CA TYR A 293 -2.74 -9.30 7.58
C TYR A 293 -4.14 -8.76 7.20
N ILE A 294 -4.79 -9.45 6.26
CA ILE A 294 -6.10 -9.12 5.66
C ILE A 294 -7.11 -8.61 6.73
N ARG A 295 -7.76 -7.45 6.46
CA ARG A 295 -8.69 -6.66 7.32
C ARG A 295 -8.10 -5.65 8.32
N GLN A 296 -6.78 -5.48 8.40
CA GLN A 296 -6.16 -4.48 9.30
C GLN A 296 -5.69 -3.20 8.59
N THR A 297 -5.45 -3.28 7.27
CA THR A 297 -4.96 -2.20 6.41
C THR A 297 -5.88 -0.97 6.39
N GLY A 298 -7.20 -1.16 6.31
CA GLY A 298 -8.16 -0.06 6.39
C GLY A 298 -8.17 0.60 7.78
N LYS A 299 -7.88 -0.14 8.85
CA LYS A 299 -7.79 0.41 10.21
C LYS A 299 -6.57 1.30 10.38
N ASP A 300 -5.42 0.91 9.86
CA ASP A 300 -4.19 1.70 9.98
C ASP A 300 -4.23 2.94 9.08
N THR A 301 -4.83 2.83 7.88
CA THR A 301 -5.13 3.99 7.04
C THR A 301 -6.07 4.98 7.74
N LYS A 302 -7.16 4.50 8.34
CA LYS A 302 -8.08 5.34 9.13
C LYS A 302 -7.39 6.00 10.34
N LYS A 303 -6.48 5.29 11.03
CA LYS A 303 -5.69 5.90 12.12
C LYS A 303 -4.77 7.00 11.61
N ALA A 304 -4.12 6.80 10.46
CA ALA A 304 -3.26 7.82 9.87
C ALA A 304 -4.07 9.07 9.47
N ILE A 305 -5.26 8.89 8.88
CA ILE A 305 -6.22 9.96 8.59
C ILE A 305 -6.59 10.71 9.87
N GLU A 306 -7.01 10.01 10.92
CA GLU A 306 -7.42 10.67 12.18
C GLU A 306 -6.25 11.39 12.88
N LYS A 307 -5.03 10.85 12.82
CA LYS A 307 -3.81 11.55 13.31
C LYS A 307 -3.50 12.82 12.51
N ALA A 308 -3.83 12.83 11.22
CA ALA A 308 -3.61 13.97 10.34
C ALA A 308 -4.73 15.03 10.41
N ARG A 309 -5.88 14.73 11.03
CA ARG A 309 -7.03 15.63 11.09
C ARG A 309 -6.69 16.95 11.79
N GLY A 310 -7.08 18.04 11.16
CA GLY A 310 -6.63 19.42 11.42
C GLY A 310 -5.41 19.83 10.60
N GLY A 311 -4.83 18.94 9.80
CA GLY A 311 -3.53 19.11 9.15
C GLY A 311 -3.44 18.39 7.81
N ILE A 312 -2.23 17.98 7.45
CA ILE A 312 -1.90 17.26 6.21
C ILE A 312 -1.57 15.80 6.53
N LEU A 313 -2.23 14.87 5.82
CA LEU A 313 -1.75 13.49 5.68
C LEU A 313 -0.80 13.44 4.48
N PHE A 314 0.50 13.28 4.72
CA PHE A 314 1.51 13.18 3.67
C PHE A 314 1.95 11.73 3.49
N ILE A 315 1.64 11.14 2.33
CA ILE A 315 1.98 9.76 1.98
C ILE A 315 3.16 9.80 0.99
N ASP A 316 4.37 9.50 1.48
CA ASP A 316 5.54 9.38 0.62
C ASP A 316 5.57 7.99 -0.05
N GLU A 317 6.12 7.95 -1.26
CA GLU A 317 6.14 6.76 -2.13
C GLU A 317 4.74 6.12 -2.32
N ALA A 318 3.72 6.96 -2.46
CA ALA A 318 2.32 6.54 -2.54
C ALA A 318 2.03 5.56 -3.69
N TYR A 319 2.83 5.59 -4.76
CA TYR A 319 2.72 4.62 -5.86
C TYR A 319 2.82 3.17 -5.41
N MET A 320 3.43 2.88 -4.25
CA MET A 320 3.49 1.53 -3.71
C MET A 320 2.13 1.00 -3.19
N LEU A 321 1.13 1.88 -3.02
CA LEU A 321 -0.24 1.48 -2.71
C LEU A 321 -0.91 0.72 -3.87
N PHE A 322 -0.36 0.82 -5.09
CA PHE A 322 -0.83 0.10 -6.26
C PHE A 322 0.31 -0.67 -6.93
N ARG A 323 0.05 -1.93 -7.32
CA ARG A 323 0.99 -2.76 -8.07
C ARG A 323 0.25 -3.42 -9.24
N GLU A 324 0.66 -3.12 -10.46
CA GLU A 324 0.12 -3.76 -11.67
C GLU A 324 0.30 -5.29 -11.62
N GLY A 325 -0.80 -6.03 -11.76
CA GLY A 325 -0.81 -7.49 -11.84
C GLY A 325 -0.57 -8.23 -10.51
N ALA A 326 -0.50 -7.53 -9.37
CA ALA A 326 -0.42 -8.17 -8.06
C ALA A 326 -1.83 -8.46 -7.52
N ASN A 327 -2.17 -9.73 -7.32
CA ASN A 327 -3.39 -10.18 -6.63
C ASN A 327 -3.37 -9.94 -5.11
N ASN A 328 -2.59 -8.98 -4.61
CA ASN A 328 -2.44 -8.75 -3.17
C ASN A 328 -3.47 -7.72 -2.66
N ASP A 329 -4.38 -8.19 -1.81
CA ASP A 329 -5.59 -7.54 -1.29
C ASP A 329 -5.41 -6.25 -0.45
N PHE A 330 -4.18 -5.76 -0.24
CA PHE A 330 -3.89 -4.72 0.77
C PHE A 330 -3.96 -3.28 0.23
N GLY A 331 -3.45 -3.04 -0.98
CA GLY A 331 -3.44 -1.71 -1.61
C GLY A 331 -4.82 -1.11 -1.86
N PRO A 332 -5.79 -1.88 -2.41
CA PRO A 332 -7.13 -1.39 -2.70
C PRO A 332 -7.90 -0.90 -1.46
N GLU A 333 -7.74 -1.53 -0.29
CA GLU A 333 -8.42 -1.12 0.95
C GLU A 333 -7.94 0.25 1.45
N ALA A 334 -6.62 0.50 1.41
CA ALA A 334 -6.05 1.79 1.75
C ALA A 334 -6.50 2.89 0.77
N ILE A 335 -6.50 2.58 -0.54
CA ILE A 335 -6.99 3.49 -1.59
C ILE A 335 -8.47 3.82 -1.37
N ALA A 336 -9.31 2.82 -1.10
CA ALA A 336 -10.73 3.02 -0.82
C ALA A 336 -10.93 3.93 0.39
N ALA A 337 -10.22 3.70 1.50
CA ALA A 337 -10.32 4.53 2.69
C ALA A 337 -9.91 5.99 2.43
N LEU A 338 -8.87 6.23 1.61
CA LEU A 338 -8.49 7.58 1.19
C LEU A 338 -9.58 8.22 0.32
N ILE A 339 -10.14 7.50 -0.65
CA ILE A 339 -11.24 8.00 -1.50
C ILE A 339 -12.47 8.36 -0.66
N THR A 340 -12.84 7.50 0.29
CA THR A 340 -13.96 7.76 1.21
C THR A 340 -13.71 9.03 2.01
N GLU A 341 -12.53 9.22 2.60
CA GLU A 341 -12.24 10.46 3.35
C GLU A 341 -12.23 11.70 2.46
N MET A 342 -11.73 11.61 1.22
CA MET A 342 -11.76 12.74 0.26
C MET A 342 -13.15 13.05 -0.29
N SER A 343 -14.13 12.18 -0.12
CA SER A 343 -15.49 12.35 -0.67
C SER A 343 -16.51 12.65 0.42
N ASP A 344 -16.58 11.80 1.44
CA ASP A 344 -17.61 11.78 2.49
C ASP A 344 -17.01 11.85 3.90
N GLY A 345 -15.72 12.19 3.99
CA GLY A 345 -14.99 12.32 5.26
C GLY A 345 -15.51 13.48 6.10
N LYS A 346 -15.04 13.56 7.35
CA LYS A 346 -15.45 14.66 8.26
C LYS A 346 -14.83 16.02 7.87
N GLY A 347 -14.00 16.07 6.83
CA GLY A 347 -13.26 17.26 6.42
C GLY A 347 -12.12 17.62 7.40
N ASP A 348 -11.67 18.87 7.32
CA ASP A 348 -10.54 19.40 8.11
C ASP A 348 -9.25 18.57 7.93
N ILE A 349 -8.93 18.19 6.69
CA ILE A 349 -7.74 17.43 6.35
C ILE A 349 -7.34 17.68 4.89
N ALA A 350 -6.04 17.81 4.63
CA ALA A 350 -5.49 17.79 3.29
C ALA A 350 -4.70 16.49 3.07
N ILE A 351 -5.10 15.68 2.10
CA ILE A 351 -4.37 14.45 1.72
C ILE A 351 -3.39 14.79 0.60
N MET A 352 -2.11 14.50 0.82
CA MET A 352 -1.03 14.78 -0.12
C MET A 352 -0.21 13.51 -0.39
N VAL A 353 -0.09 13.13 -1.65
CA VAL A 353 0.64 11.92 -2.08
C VAL A 353 1.90 12.31 -2.84
N ALA A 354 3.01 11.61 -2.60
CA ALA A 354 4.27 11.86 -3.29
C ALA A 354 4.86 10.61 -3.94
N GLY A 355 5.54 10.80 -5.07
CA GLY A 355 6.23 9.72 -5.75
C GLY A 355 6.94 10.12 -7.03
N TYR A 356 7.38 9.11 -7.78
CA TYR A 356 7.97 9.33 -9.09
C TYR A 356 6.89 9.60 -10.14
N PRO A 357 7.15 10.44 -11.16
CA PRO A 357 6.13 10.85 -12.12
C PRO A 357 5.36 9.67 -12.75
N LYS A 358 6.07 8.72 -13.38
CA LYS A 358 5.43 7.61 -14.10
C LYS A 358 4.66 6.67 -13.16
N GLU A 359 5.26 6.36 -12.02
CA GLU A 359 4.68 5.46 -11.04
C GLU A 359 3.45 6.08 -10.36
N MET A 360 3.44 7.42 -10.18
CA MET A 360 2.27 8.14 -9.71
C MET A 360 1.18 8.24 -10.77
N ASP A 361 1.53 8.39 -12.04
CA ASP A 361 0.56 8.34 -13.14
C ASP A 361 -0.15 6.98 -13.14
N SER A 362 0.59 5.87 -13.08
CA SER A 362 0.02 4.52 -12.95
C SER A 362 -0.88 4.35 -11.71
N LEU A 363 -0.49 4.91 -10.55
CA LEU A 363 -1.33 4.89 -9.36
C LEU A 363 -2.65 5.64 -9.58
N LEU A 364 -2.61 6.84 -10.15
CA LEU A 364 -3.81 7.66 -10.33
C LEU A 364 -4.73 7.07 -11.40
N GLU A 365 -4.17 6.47 -12.44
CA GLU A 365 -4.91 5.77 -13.49
C GLU A 365 -5.51 4.44 -13.01
N SER A 366 -4.98 3.85 -11.93
CA SER A 366 -5.52 2.61 -11.36
C SER A 366 -6.94 2.74 -10.83
N ASN A 367 -7.38 3.96 -10.47
CA ASN A 367 -8.70 4.19 -9.91
C ASN A 367 -9.21 5.61 -10.28
N PRO A 368 -10.26 5.73 -11.10
CA PRO A 368 -10.85 7.03 -11.47
C PRO A 368 -11.28 7.89 -10.27
N GLY A 369 -11.62 7.25 -9.14
CA GLY A 369 -11.83 7.92 -7.86
C GLY A 369 -10.61 8.70 -7.41
N LEU A 370 -9.42 8.11 -7.40
CA LEU A 370 -8.18 8.84 -7.05
C LEU A 370 -7.95 10.01 -8.01
N LYS A 371 -8.00 9.76 -9.31
CA LYS A 371 -7.77 10.79 -10.36
C LYS A 371 -8.72 11.98 -10.24
N SER A 372 -9.98 11.76 -9.87
CA SER A 372 -10.98 12.84 -9.75
C SER A 372 -10.85 13.66 -8.47
N ARG A 373 -10.37 13.08 -7.36
CA ARG A 373 -10.20 13.79 -6.08
C ARG A 373 -8.87 14.53 -5.98
N PHE A 374 -7.81 14.02 -6.60
CA PHE A 374 -6.53 14.70 -6.69
C PHE A 374 -6.51 15.68 -7.87
N ARG A 375 -6.86 16.95 -7.62
CA ARG A 375 -6.88 17.99 -8.67
C ARG A 375 -5.63 18.86 -8.71
N ASN A 376 -4.89 18.94 -7.61
CA ASN A 376 -3.68 19.75 -7.52
C ASN A 376 -2.44 18.91 -7.79
N TYR A 377 -1.63 19.32 -8.78
CA TYR A 377 -0.40 18.62 -9.17
C TYR A 377 0.81 19.54 -9.09
N PHE A 378 1.83 19.16 -8.35
CA PHE A 378 3.09 19.90 -8.26
C PHE A 378 4.24 19.00 -8.71
N HIS A 379 4.87 19.38 -9.83
CA HIS A 379 6.05 18.69 -10.34
C HIS A 379 7.32 19.40 -9.89
N PHE A 380 8.12 18.70 -9.09
CA PHE A 380 9.38 19.16 -8.56
C PHE A 380 10.52 18.74 -9.49
N GLU A 381 11.04 19.72 -10.22
CA GLU A 381 12.17 19.53 -11.11
C GLU A 381 13.47 19.29 -10.33
N ASP A 382 14.44 18.67 -10.98
CA ASP A 382 15.79 18.54 -10.43
C ASP A 382 16.43 19.94 -10.32
N TYR A 383 17.10 20.21 -9.21
CA TYR A 383 17.85 21.46 -9.04
C TYR A 383 18.97 21.55 -10.07
N THR A 384 19.04 22.72 -10.71
CA THR A 384 20.12 23.08 -11.63
C THR A 384 21.46 23.14 -10.89
N PRO A 385 22.60 23.04 -11.60
CA PRO A 385 23.92 23.16 -10.97
C PRO A 385 24.10 24.46 -10.16
N ASP A 386 23.53 25.57 -10.62
CA ASP A 386 23.57 26.87 -9.95
C ASP A 386 22.71 26.90 -8.67
N GLU A 387 21.60 26.16 -8.62
CA GLU A 387 20.82 25.97 -7.39
C GLU A 387 21.50 24.99 -6.45
N LEU A 388 22.07 23.90 -6.96
CA LEU A 388 22.80 22.91 -6.17
C LEU A 388 24.02 23.50 -5.46
N ILE A 389 24.75 24.43 -6.10
CA ILE A 389 25.87 25.11 -5.46
C ILE A 389 25.40 26.04 -4.34
N GLN A 390 24.26 26.75 -4.52
CA GLN A 390 23.66 27.55 -3.46
C GLN A 390 23.20 26.68 -2.28
N ILE A 391 22.62 25.50 -2.56
CA ILE A 391 22.25 24.52 -1.53
C ILE A 391 23.49 24.02 -0.79
N ALA A 392 24.59 23.77 -1.52
CA ALA A 392 25.86 23.36 -0.93
C ALA A 392 26.45 24.47 -0.05
N GLU A 393 26.39 25.74 -0.46
CA GLU A 393 26.80 26.89 0.36
C GLU A 393 25.95 27.02 1.63
N PHE A 394 24.63 26.87 1.51
CA PHE A 394 23.72 26.84 2.66
C PHE A 394 24.08 25.71 3.63
N ALA A 395 24.32 24.50 3.11
CA ALA A 395 24.74 23.34 3.89
C ALA A 395 26.09 23.56 4.60
N ALA A 396 27.05 24.18 3.90
CA ALA A 396 28.37 24.51 4.44
C ALA A 396 28.25 25.50 5.60
N ASN A 397 27.49 26.57 5.41
CA ASN A 397 27.26 27.59 6.44
C ASN A 397 26.60 27.00 7.69
N LYS A 398 25.57 26.15 7.53
CA LYS A 398 24.91 25.45 8.65
C LYS A 398 25.86 24.53 9.42
N LYS A 399 26.87 23.97 8.73
CA LYS A 399 27.90 23.10 9.32
C LYS A 399 29.13 23.85 9.83
N GLY A 400 29.10 25.19 9.80
CA GLY A 400 30.17 26.06 10.30
C GLY A 400 31.42 26.08 9.40
N VAL A 401 31.30 25.72 8.12
CA VAL A 401 32.40 25.74 7.15
C VAL A 401 32.10 26.72 6.01
N LYS A 402 33.15 27.30 5.42
CA LYS A 402 33.09 28.21 4.28
C LYS A 402 33.80 27.58 3.09
N ILE A 403 33.21 27.73 1.90
CA ILE A 403 33.78 27.24 0.65
C ILE A 403 34.69 28.33 0.08
N SER A 404 35.95 28.02 -0.22
CA SER A 404 36.83 28.97 -0.91
C SER A 404 36.40 29.17 -2.37
N LYS A 405 36.76 30.30 -2.98
CA LYS A 405 36.46 30.58 -4.40
C LYS A 405 37.01 29.52 -5.36
N SER A 406 38.12 28.85 -5.04
CA SER A 406 38.64 27.75 -5.86
C SER A 406 37.87 26.45 -5.65
N ALA A 407 37.51 26.14 -4.40
CA ALA A 407 36.69 24.99 -4.05
C ALA A 407 35.28 25.08 -4.66
N GLU A 408 34.66 26.26 -4.63
CA GLU A 408 33.35 26.56 -5.21
C GLU A 408 33.33 26.22 -6.71
N LYS A 409 34.37 26.63 -7.45
CA LYS A 409 34.53 26.31 -8.88
C LYS A 409 34.67 24.82 -9.15
N GLN A 410 35.41 24.09 -8.30
CA GLN A 410 35.54 22.63 -8.46
C GLN A 410 34.24 21.92 -8.11
N LEU A 411 33.56 22.35 -7.05
CA LEU A 411 32.29 21.78 -6.61
C LEU A 411 31.21 21.98 -7.67
N LEU A 412 31.15 23.17 -8.28
CA LEU A 412 30.25 23.45 -9.40
C LEU A 412 30.49 22.51 -10.60
N LYS A 413 31.74 22.16 -10.91
CA LYS A 413 32.04 21.18 -11.96
C LYS A 413 31.52 19.78 -11.60
N VAL A 414 31.74 19.33 -10.36
CA VAL A 414 31.24 18.03 -9.88
C VAL A 414 29.72 17.99 -9.95
N LEU A 415 29.04 19.04 -9.47
CA LEU A 415 27.58 19.17 -9.54
C LEU A 415 27.07 19.19 -10.98
N THR A 416 27.75 19.92 -11.87
CA THR A 416 27.38 19.99 -13.30
C THR A 416 27.50 18.63 -13.98
N GLU A 417 28.58 17.89 -13.73
CA GLU A 417 28.76 16.55 -14.28
C GLU A 417 27.74 15.54 -13.72
N ALA A 418 27.44 15.61 -12.42
CA ALA A 418 26.40 14.79 -11.80
C ALA A 418 25.02 15.10 -12.42
N PHE A 419 24.68 16.37 -12.59
CA PHE A 419 23.44 16.80 -13.22
C PHE A 419 23.33 16.34 -14.68
N ARG A 420 24.43 16.33 -15.45
CA ARG A 420 24.46 15.81 -16.83
C ARG A 420 24.22 14.31 -16.92
N LYS A 421 24.68 13.55 -15.92
CA LYS A 421 24.57 12.08 -15.88
C LYS A 421 23.36 11.59 -15.07
N ARG A 422 22.54 12.51 -14.56
CA ARG A 422 21.44 12.21 -13.65
C ARG A 422 20.43 11.26 -14.28
N ASP A 423 19.84 10.44 -13.43
CA ASP A 423 18.68 9.61 -13.74
C ASP A 423 17.59 9.83 -12.67
N ARG A 424 16.57 8.98 -12.66
CA ARG A 424 15.47 9.04 -11.67
C ARG A 424 15.90 8.89 -10.21
N THR A 425 17.12 8.44 -9.94
CA THR A 425 17.65 8.28 -8.56
C THR A 425 18.47 9.49 -8.11
N PHE A 426 18.51 10.56 -8.90
CA PHE A 426 19.30 11.73 -8.57
C PHE A 426 18.82 12.41 -7.28
N GLY A 427 19.70 12.43 -6.27
CA GLY A 427 19.37 12.86 -4.91
C GLY A 427 19.26 14.37 -4.67
N ASN A 428 19.48 15.22 -5.69
CA ASN A 428 19.27 16.67 -5.63
C ASN A 428 19.90 17.35 -4.38
N ALA A 429 19.13 18.01 -3.51
CA ALA A 429 19.67 18.66 -2.32
C ALA A 429 20.40 17.66 -1.40
N ARG A 430 19.91 16.41 -1.30
CA ARG A 430 20.60 15.36 -0.51
C ARG A 430 22.00 15.11 -1.05
N PHE A 431 22.15 15.13 -2.37
CA PHE A 431 23.44 15.00 -3.03
C PHE A 431 24.37 16.19 -2.70
N ALA A 432 23.88 17.43 -2.80
CA ALA A 432 24.66 18.61 -2.42
C ALA A 432 25.08 18.60 -0.94
N HIS A 433 24.17 18.19 -0.03
CA HIS A 433 24.48 18.02 1.39
C HIS A 433 25.57 16.99 1.64
N ALA A 434 25.50 15.84 0.95
CA ALA A 434 26.49 14.76 1.05
C ALA A 434 27.87 15.20 0.56
N LEU A 435 27.95 15.95 -0.54
CA LEU A 435 29.22 16.51 -1.01
C LEU A 435 29.88 17.42 0.02
N ILE A 436 29.08 18.21 0.75
CA ILE A 436 29.60 19.08 1.81
C ILE A 436 30.01 18.29 3.06
N ASP A 437 29.31 17.20 3.40
CA ASP A 437 29.76 16.29 4.45
C ASP A 437 31.14 15.71 4.11
N GLU A 438 31.29 15.20 2.90
CA GLU A 438 32.55 14.61 2.43
C GLU A 438 33.67 15.65 2.36
N ALA A 439 33.39 16.84 1.82
CA ALA A 439 34.37 17.93 1.78
C ALA A 439 34.81 18.36 3.20
N LYS A 440 33.89 18.41 4.17
CA LYS A 440 34.21 18.72 5.56
C LYS A 440 35.05 17.63 6.22
N MET A 441 34.80 16.36 5.90
CA MET A 441 35.62 15.25 6.34
C MET A 441 37.04 15.35 5.75
N ASN A 442 37.17 15.64 4.45
CA ASN A 442 38.45 15.85 3.78
C ASN A 442 39.23 17.02 4.39
N LEU A 443 38.55 18.11 4.75
CA LEU A 443 39.14 19.20 5.53
C LEU A 443 39.71 18.69 6.84
N GLY A 444 38.96 17.89 7.60
CA GLY A 444 39.45 17.29 8.85
C GLY A 444 40.70 16.44 8.65
N ILE A 445 40.69 15.55 7.65
CA ILE A 445 41.83 14.68 7.31
C ILE A 445 43.05 15.51 6.88
N ARG A 446 42.83 16.54 6.04
CA ARG A 446 43.88 17.45 5.60
C ARG A 446 44.53 18.17 6.77
N LEU A 447 43.72 18.70 7.69
CA LEU A 447 44.22 19.41 8.86
C LEU A 447 44.97 18.47 9.81
N MET A 448 44.45 17.27 10.08
CA MET A 448 45.08 16.30 10.99
C MET A 448 46.44 15.76 10.49
N LYS A 449 46.70 15.84 9.18
CA LYS A 449 48.02 15.51 8.60
C LYS A 449 49.07 16.61 8.83
N ASP A 450 48.66 17.80 9.27
CA ASP A 450 49.55 18.90 9.61
C ASP A 450 49.98 18.80 11.08
N THR A 451 51.29 18.76 11.33
CA THR A 451 51.88 18.68 12.67
C THR A 451 51.73 19.96 13.50
N LYS A 452 51.20 21.05 12.92
CA LYS A 452 51.01 22.35 13.59
C LYS A 452 49.55 22.75 13.78
N LEU A 453 48.67 21.78 14.07
CA LEU A 453 47.23 22.02 14.24
C LEU A 453 46.90 23.14 15.25
N GLU A 454 47.71 23.31 16.29
CA GLU A 454 47.55 24.32 17.35
C GLU A 454 47.77 25.77 16.86
N GLU A 455 48.44 25.96 15.72
CA GLU A 455 48.73 27.28 15.15
C GLU A 455 47.59 27.77 14.21
N TYR A 456 46.58 26.94 13.95
CA TYR A 456 45.54 27.25 12.98
C TYR A 456 44.52 28.27 13.51
N SER A 457 44.27 29.31 12.72
CA SER A 457 43.17 30.24 12.98
C SER A 457 41.81 29.59 12.77
N LYS A 458 40.78 30.13 13.43
CA LYS A 458 39.37 29.73 13.23
C LYS A 458 38.97 29.68 11.76
N ALA A 459 39.46 30.65 10.96
CA ALA A 459 39.18 30.70 9.53
C ALA A 459 39.81 29.52 8.76
N GLN A 460 41.04 29.11 9.11
CA GLN A 460 41.70 27.98 8.47
C GLN A 460 41.06 26.64 8.86
N LEU A 461 40.60 26.51 10.10
CA LEU A 461 39.86 25.33 10.58
C LEU A 461 38.48 25.17 9.95
N SER A 462 37.95 26.24 9.34
CA SER A 462 36.59 26.26 8.79
C SER A 462 36.55 26.49 7.28
N THR A 463 37.67 26.49 6.55
CA THR A 463 37.68 26.80 5.10
C THR A 463 37.99 25.58 4.25
N LEU A 464 37.01 25.17 3.45
CA LEU A 464 37.14 24.15 2.40
C LEU A 464 37.97 24.71 1.23
N LYS A 465 38.96 23.94 0.80
CA LYS A 465 39.83 24.23 -0.35
C LYS A 465 39.57 23.26 -1.49
N ASP A 466 40.13 23.57 -2.65
CA ASP A 466 40.08 22.73 -3.86
C ASP A 466 40.50 21.28 -3.59
N VAL A 467 41.59 21.07 -2.85
CA VAL A 467 42.06 19.73 -2.44
C VAL A 467 41.01 18.95 -1.62
N ASP A 468 40.08 19.62 -0.93
CA ASP A 468 39.01 18.95 -0.18
C ASP A 468 37.87 18.48 -1.11
N ILE A 469 37.86 18.93 -2.36
CA ILE A 469 36.84 18.70 -3.40
C ILE A 469 37.37 17.79 -4.53
N GLU A 470 38.68 17.77 -4.80
CA GLU A 470 39.30 17.12 -5.96
C GLU A 470 38.94 15.63 -6.11
N ASP A 471 38.79 14.90 -4.99
CA ASP A 471 38.42 13.49 -5.00
C ASP A 471 36.91 13.23 -5.10
N LEU A 472 36.05 14.25 -4.93
CA LEU A 472 34.59 14.09 -4.96
C LEU A 472 34.09 13.58 -6.31
N GLY A 473 34.69 13.99 -7.44
CA GLY A 473 34.26 13.56 -8.77
C GLY A 473 34.45 12.04 -9.01
N ASN A 474 35.47 11.43 -8.40
CA ASN A 474 35.72 9.99 -8.46
C ASN A 474 34.91 9.21 -7.42
N VAL A 475 34.62 9.85 -6.30
CA VAL A 475 33.74 9.33 -5.24
C VAL A 475 32.29 9.27 -5.74
N VAL A 476 31.75 10.31 -6.38
CA VAL A 476 30.33 10.34 -6.83
C VAL A 476 30.02 9.31 -7.93
N ALA A 477 30.98 8.97 -8.79
CA ALA A 477 30.77 7.95 -9.82
C ALA A 477 30.76 6.51 -9.24
N ASN A 478 31.19 6.30 -7.99
CA ASN A 478 31.35 4.98 -7.37
C ASN A 478 30.91 4.88 -5.90
N THR A 479 30.39 5.95 -5.29
CA THR A 479 30.14 6.03 -3.85
C THR A 479 28.74 6.54 -3.61
N LYS A 480 27.95 5.62 -3.11
CA LYS A 480 26.56 5.79 -2.71
C LYS A 480 26.49 6.75 -1.53
N LEU A 481 25.39 7.51 -1.49
CA LEU A 481 25.07 8.50 -0.46
C LEU A 481 25.51 8.02 0.93
N HIS A 482 26.49 8.70 1.55
CA HIS A 482 26.78 8.54 2.97
C HIS A 482 25.63 9.16 3.79
N LEU A 483 24.54 8.43 3.94
CA LEU A 483 23.40 8.82 4.77
C LEU A 483 23.79 8.69 6.25
N ASN A 484 23.48 9.69 7.07
CA ASN A 484 23.71 9.64 8.53
C ASN A 484 22.78 8.60 9.20
N ILE A 485 23.15 8.11 10.40
CA ILE A 485 22.27 7.19 11.14
C ILE A 485 21.10 8.02 11.67
N ASP A 486 19.89 7.63 11.31
CA ASP A 486 18.67 8.14 11.94
C ASP A 486 18.42 7.33 13.22
N GLU A 487 18.89 7.86 14.35
CA GLU A 487 18.76 7.20 15.65
C GLU A 487 17.29 7.08 16.11
N SER A 488 16.41 7.97 15.66
CA SER A 488 14.99 7.91 16.00
C SER A 488 14.33 6.73 15.28
N LEU A 489 14.52 6.67 13.96
CA LEU A 489 13.97 5.59 13.14
C LEU A 489 14.60 4.24 13.50
N LEU A 490 15.90 4.21 13.81
CA LEU A 490 16.57 2.99 14.23
C LEU A 490 15.97 2.44 15.53
N LYS A 491 15.70 3.32 16.50
CA LYS A 491 15.08 2.94 17.77
C LYS A 491 13.67 2.40 17.55
N GLU A 492 12.87 3.03 16.69
CA GLU A 492 11.54 2.58 16.32
C GLU A 492 11.57 1.18 15.69
N ALA A 493 12.38 0.98 14.65
CA ALA A 493 12.47 -0.31 13.97
C ALA A 493 13.02 -1.44 14.87
N LEU A 494 13.95 -1.12 15.78
CA LEU A 494 14.44 -2.09 16.77
C LEU A 494 13.37 -2.44 17.80
N ASN A 495 12.52 -1.49 18.19
CA ASN A 495 11.38 -1.78 19.08
C ASN A 495 10.37 -2.69 18.38
N GLU A 496 10.00 -2.40 17.12
CA GLU A 496 9.15 -3.27 16.30
C GLU A 496 9.69 -4.70 16.25
N LEU A 497 11.01 -4.87 16.04
CA LEU A 497 11.64 -6.20 16.03
C LEU A 497 11.58 -6.88 17.40
N ASN A 498 11.80 -6.14 18.49
CA ASN A 498 11.84 -6.69 19.84
C ASN A 498 10.44 -7.11 20.34
N GLU A 499 9.37 -6.44 19.89
CA GLU A 499 7.97 -6.77 20.19
C GLU A 499 7.52 -8.09 19.57
N LEU A 500 8.16 -8.55 18.48
CA LEU A 500 7.84 -9.86 17.90
C LEU A 500 8.22 -10.99 18.85
N THR A 501 7.31 -11.92 19.12
CA THR A 501 7.57 -13.11 19.95
C THR A 501 8.69 -13.97 19.33
N GLY A 502 9.61 -14.47 20.17
CA GLY A 502 10.72 -15.32 19.77
C GLY A 502 11.82 -14.64 18.97
N LEU A 503 12.33 -15.32 17.93
CA LEU A 503 13.36 -14.83 16.98
C LEU A 503 14.67 -14.39 17.64
N ALA A 504 15.09 -15.07 18.71
CA ALA A 504 16.26 -14.68 19.51
C ALA A 504 17.56 -14.60 18.67
N THR A 505 17.76 -15.54 17.76
CA THR A 505 18.91 -15.59 16.83
C THR A 505 18.90 -14.38 15.90
N ILE A 506 17.78 -14.12 15.23
CA ILE A 506 17.59 -12.97 14.32
C ILE A 506 17.80 -11.64 15.05
N LYS A 507 17.21 -11.48 16.25
CA LYS A 507 17.38 -10.29 17.10
C LYS A 507 18.85 -10.06 17.46
N GLN A 508 19.60 -11.13 17.69
CA GLN A 508 21.02 -11.05 17.98
C GLN A 508 21.84 -10.67 16.74
N GLU A 509 21.58 -11.28 15.58
CA GLU A 509 22.23 -10.94 14.31
C GLU A 509 22.00 -9.48 13.92
N VAL A 510 20.77 -8.97 14.09
CA VAL A 510 20.46 -7.55 13.87
C VAL A 510 21.20 -6.64 14.86
N LYS A 511 21.30 -7.01 16.13
CA LYS A 511 22.09 -6.24 17.12
C LYS A 511 23.57 -6.19 16.73
N GLU A 512 24.12 -7.29 16.23
CA GLU A 512 25.50 -7.35 15.75
C GLU A 512 25.72 -6.49 14.52
N LEU A 513 24.81 -6.57 13.54
CA LEU A 513 24.78 -5.67 12.39
C LEU A 513 24.78 -4.21 12.84
N VAL A 514 23.89 -3.80 13.76
CA VAL A 514 23.82 -2.39 14.24
C VAL A 514 25.13 -1.97 14.92
N LYS A 515 25.70 -2.82 15.79
CA LYS A 515 26.98 -2.54 16.45
C LYS A 515 28.11 -2.35 15.45
N LEU A 516 28.22 -3.28 14.49
CA LEU A 516 29.24 -3.20 13.45
C LEU A 516 28.99 -1.96 12.58
N SER A 517 27.76 -1.69 12.17
CA SER A 517 27.40 -0.52 11.38
C SER A 517 27.86 0.78 12.01
N ARG A 518 27.61 0.94 13.32
CA ARG A 518 28.10 2.07 14.10
C ARG A 518 29.62 2.13 14.13
N TYR A 519 30.30 1.02 14.42
CA TYR A 519 31.76 0.95 14.41
C TYR A 519 32.35 1.33 13.06
N TYR A 520 31.84 0.80 11.94
CA TYR A 520 32.32 1.15 10.61
C TYR A 520 32.13 2.64 10.32
N LYS A 521 30.97 3.20 10.72
CA LYS A 521 30.69 4.62 10.56
C LYS A 521 31.58 5.53 11.41
N GLU A 522 31.78 5.20 12.68
CA GLU A 522 32.70 5.92 13.59
C GLU A 522 34.14 5.94 13.05
N ASN A 523 34.54 4.87 12.35
CA ASN A 523 35.87 4.75 11.75
C ASN A 523 35.93 5.25 10.30
N ASN A 524 34.88 5.92 9.80
CA ASN A 524 34.77 6.40 8.42
C ASN A 524 35.05 5.32 7.36
N ARG A 525 34.60 4.10 7.63
CA ARG A 525 34.68 2.98 6.71
C ARG A 525 33.35 2.78 6.02
N ASP A 526 33.42 2.49 4.73
CA ASP A 526 32.25 2.18 3.93
C ASP A 526 31.63 0.85 4.37
N ILE A 527 30.48 0.95 5.03
CA ILE A 527 29.70 -0.19 5.50
C ILE A 527 29.27 -1.11 4.36
N LEU A 528 28.97 -0.54 3.18
CA LEU A 528 28.45 -1.27 2.02
C LEU A 528 29.54 -2.08 1.30
N LYS A 529 30.81 -1.80 1.59
CA LYS A 529 31.95 -2.65 1.19
C LYS A 529 32.16 -3.82 2.13
N ALA A 530 31.82 -3.64 3.40
CA ALA A 530 32.01 -4.64 4.45
C ALA A 530 30.84 -5.61 4.58
N PHE A 531 29.62 -5.18 4.25
CA PHE A 531 28.40 -5.96 4.38
C PHE A 531 27.62 -5.99 3.06
N SER A 532 27.24 -7.19 2.63
CA SER A 532 26.18 -7.32 1.62
C SER A 532 24.82 -7.06 2.27
N MET A 533 23.92 -6.43 1.51
CA MET A 533 22.49 -6.36 1.86
C MET A 533 21.68 -7.52 1.27
N HIS A 534 22.36 -8.45 0.59
CA HIS A 534 21.72 -9.63 0.03
C HIS A 534 21.69 -10.74 1.07
N SER A 535 20.52 -11.30 1.36
CA SER A 535 20.34 -12.27 2.44
C SER A 535 19.40 -13.41 2.06
N VAL A 536 19.56 -14.54 2.73
CA VAL A 536 18.70 -15.71 2.58
C VAL A 536 17.91 -15.91 3.86
N PHE A 537 16.59 -16.02 3.74
CA PHE A 537 15.67 -16.28 4.85
C PHE A 537 15.16 -17.71 4.75
N ALA A 538 15.70 -18.60 5.59
CA ALA A 538 15.43 -20.03 5.55
C ALA A 538 14.62 -20.47 6.77
N GLY A 539 13.41 -21.00 6.55
CA GLY A 539 12.61 -21.57 7.63
C GLY A 539 11.20 -21.92 7.22
N ASN A 540 10.46 -22.58 8.12
CA ASN A 540 9.11 -23.07 7.86
C ASN A 540 8.10 -21.92 7.66
N PRO A 541 6.88 -22.19 7.14
CA PRO A 541 5.87 -21.15 6.93
C PRO A 541 5.39 -20.59 8.26
N GLY A 542 5.04 -19.30 8.29
CA GLY A 542 4.49 -18.68 9.49
C GLY A 542 5.50 -18.41 10.60
N THR A 543 6.80 -18.43 10.33
CA THR A 543 7.87 -18.03 11.27
C THR A 543 8.19 -16.53 11.26
N GLY A 544 7.53 -15.73 10.40
CA GLY A 544 7.68 -14.27 10.39
C GLY A 544 8.67 -13.69 9.36
N LYS A 545 9.13 -14.48 8.37
CA LYS A 545 10.09 -14.06 7.32
C LYS A 545 9.77 -12.70 6.68
N THR A 546 8.58 -12.54 6.10
CA THR A 546 8.16 -11.31 5.43
C THR A 546 8.06 -10.13 6.40
N THR A 547 7.57 -10.37 7.62
CA THR A 547 7.47 -9.34 8.68
C THR A 547 8.86 -8.83 9.05
N VAL A 548 9.82 -9.72 9.28
CA VAL A 548 11.21 -9.35 9.58
C VAL A 548 11.87 -8.65 8.40
N ALA A 549 11.63 -9.07 7.16
CA ALA A 549 12.21 -8.42 5.98
C ALA A 549 11.83 -6.94 5.89
N ARG A 550 10.57 -6.61 6.22
CA ARG A 550 10.08 -5.21 6.28
C ARG A 550 10.80 -4.39 7.34
N ILE A 551 11.00 -4.98 8.53
CA ILE A 551 11.72 -4.32 9.63
C ILE A 551 13.21 -4.16 9.28
N ILE A 552 13.84 -5.14 8.64
CA ILE A 552 15.23 -5.02 8.17
C ILE A 552 15.36 -3.88 7.14
N ALA A 553 14.39 -3.70 6.24
CA ALA A 553 14.39 -2.59 5.29
C ALA A 553 14.40 -1.22 6.01
N LYS A 554 13.56 -1.06 7.05
CA LYS A 554 13.57 0.13 7.93
C LYS A 554 14.91 0.30 8.66
N ILE A 555 15.50 -0.78 9.17
CA ILE A 555 16.81 -0.76 9.86
C ILE A 555 17.92 -0.33 8.90
N TYR A 556 17.99 -0.89 7.69
CA TYR A 556 18.98 -0.50 6.68
C TYR A 556 18.84 0.97 6.28
N LYS A 557 17.62 1.49 6.14
CA LYS A 557 17.39 2.93 5.95
C LYS A 557 17.91 3.75 7.12
N ALA A 558 17.55 3.35 8.35
CA ALA A 558 17.97 4.05 9.55
C ALA A 558 19.50 4.06 9.74
N LEU A 559 20.19 3.00 9.33
CA LEU A 559 21.65 2.91 9.36
C LEU A 559 22.32 3.72 8.23
N GLY A 560 21.54 4.16 7.24
CA GLY A 560 22.02 4.84 6.05
C GLY A 560 22.61 3.92 4.99
N MET A 561 22.26 2.62 5.03
CA MET A 561 22.64 1.63 4.01
C MET A 561 21.72 1.67 2.79
N LEU A 562 20.46 2.07 3.00
CA LEU A 562 19.44 2.25 1.96
C LEU A 562 18.89 3.67 2.01
N GLU A 563 18.55 4.24 0.86
CA GLU A 563 17.99 5.60 0.80
C GLU A 563 16.52 5.67 1.23
N ARG A 564 15.74 4.66 0.86
CA ARG A 564 14.27 4.66 0.98
C ARG A 564 13.77 3.63 1.97
N GLY A 565 14.40 2.45 2.06
CA GLY A 565 14.03 1.41 3.03
C GLY A 565 12.70 0.74 2.75
N HIS A 566 12.14 0.90 1.57
CA HIS A 566 10.88 0.27 1.18
C HIS A 566 11.09 -1.21 0.81
N LEU A 567 10.04 -2.02 0.95
CA LEU A 567 10.05 -3.43 0.59
C LEU A 567 9.22 -3.68 -0.68
N ILE A 568 9.82 -4.32 -1.69
CA ILE A 568 9.15 -4.83 -2.87
C ILE A 568 9.03 -6.35 -2.73
N ASP A 569 7.83 -6.84 -2.47
CA ASP A 569 7.51 -8.28 -2.41
C ASP A 569 7.24 -8.84 -3.81
N ALA A 570 7.81 -10.00 -4.10
CA ALA A 570 7.58 -10.79 -5.30
C ALA A 570 7.63 -12.28 -4.96
N ASP A 571 7.01 -13.12 -5.77
CA ASP A 571 7.17 -14.58 -5.69
C ASP A 571 8.14 -15.08 -6.76
N GLY A 572 8.70 -16.28 -6.58
CA GLY A 572 9.59 -16.89 -7.58
C GLY A 572 9.00 -16.95 -9.00
N GLY A 573 7.66 -17.08 -9.12
CA GLY A 573 6.95 -17.03 -10.40
C GLY A 573 6.93 -15.65 -11.07
N ASP A 574 6.96 -14.56 -10.30
CA ASP A 574 6.85 -13.19 -10.82
C ASP A 574 8.05 -12.80 -11.67
N LEU A 575 9.20 -13.41 -11.41
CA LEU A 575 10.42 -13.16 -12.16
C LEU A 575 10.42 -13.85 -13.54
N VAL A 576 9.53 -14.81 -13.77
CA VAL A 576 9.50 -15.63 -14.98
C VAL A 576 8.38 -15.17 -15.92
N ALA A 577 8.75 -14.69 -17.12
CA ALA A 577 7.79 -14.36 -18.17
C ALA A 577 7.28 -15.62 -18.91
N GLY A 578 6.03 -15.56 -19.44
CA GLY A 578 5.42 -16.65 -20.22
C GLY A 578 6.00 -16.84 -21.63
N TYR A 579 6.80 -15.90 -22.13
CA TYR A 579 7.34 -15.90 -23.50
C TYR A 579 8.88 -15.75 -23.54
N VAL A 580 9.49 -16.32 -24.57
CA VAL A 580 10.96 -16.33 -24.76
C VAL A 580 11.51 -14.91 -24.94
N GLY A 581 12.43 -14.50 -24.06
CA GLY A 581 13.22 -13.26 -24.21
C GLY A 581 12.81 -12.10 -23.31
N GLN A 582 11.66 -12.18 -22.63
CA GLN A 582 11.16 -11.11 -21.76
C GLN A 582 11.54 -11.26 -20.28
N THR A 583 11.92 -12.46 -19.85
CA THR A 583 12.26 -12.79 -18.44
C THR A 583 13.29 -11.82 -17.84
N SER A 584 14.39 -11.57 -18.54
CA SER A 584 15.44 -10.67 -18.04
C SER A 584 14.99 -9.22 -17.93
N GLY A 585 14.06 -8.78 -18.79
CA GLY A 585 13.45 -7.45 -18.69
C GLY A 585 12.56 -7.33 -17.45
N LYS A 586 11.68 -8.31 -17.24
CA LYS A 586 10.80 -8.38 -16.07
C LYS A 586 11.57 -8.42 -14.74
N THR A 587 12.64 -9.20 -14.67
CA THR A 587 13.54 -9.23 -13.49
C THR A 587 14.18 -7.86 -13.24
N LYS A 588 14.70 -7.20 -14.28
CA LYS A 588 15.30 -5.85 -14.16
C LYS A 588 14.28 -4.80 -13.73
N GLU A 589 13.04 -4.90 -14.19
CA GLU A 589 11.97 -3.99 -13.80
C GLU A 589 11.63 -4.12 -12.30
N LEU A 590 11.49 -5.35 -11.79
CA LEU A 590 11.28 -5.60 -10.36
C LEU A 590 12.43 -5.04 -9.52
N ILE A 591 13.68 -5.28 -9.95
CA ILE A 591 14.87 -4.73 -9.29
C ILE A 591 14.88 -3.21 -9.35
N SER A 592 14.48 -2.62 -10.48
CA SER A 592 14.36 -1.16 -10.62
C SER A 592 13.35 -0.56 -9.65
N LYS A 593 12.25 -1.26 -9.34
CA LYS A 593 11.26 -0.83 -8.34
C LYS A 593 11.83 -0.90 -6.91
N ALA A 594 12.78 -1.80 -6.67
CA ALA A 594 13.44 -1.99 -5.38
C ALA A 594 14.65 -1.07 -5.14
N MET A 595 15.01 -0.20 -6.08
CA MET A 595 16.16 0.72 -5.94
C MET A 595 15.99 1.67 -4.75
N GLY A 596 16.96 1.69 -3.84
CA GLY A 596 16.91 2.38 -2.56
C GLY A 596 16.20 1.61 -1.45
N GLY A 597 15.68 0.40 -1.73
CA GLY A 597 14.93 -0.47 -0.83
C GLY A 597 15.41 -1.92 -0.87
N ILE A 598 14.52 -2.86 -0.55
CA ILE A 598 14.76 -4.31 -0.59
C ILE A 598 13.80 -4.98 -1.57
N LEU A 599 14.32 -5.81 -2.48
CA LEU A 599 13.53 -6.81 -3.21
C LEU A 599 13.43 -8.08 -2.36
N PHE A 600 12.24 -8.47 -1.95
CA PHE A 600 11.96 -9.70 -1.22
C PHE A 600 11.29 -10.70 -2.16
N ILE A 601 11.92 -11.87 -2.34
CA ILE A 601 11.39 -12.95 -3.18
C ILE A 601 10.99 -14.11 -2.26
N ASP A 602 9.69 -14.34 -2.07
CA ASP A 602 9.20 -15.53 -1.37
C ASP A 602 9.21 -16.75 -2.31
N GLU A 603 9.36 -17.92 -1.70
CA GLU A 603 9.49 -19.21 -2.38
C GLU A 603 10.48 -19.18 -3.57
N ALA A 604 11.64 -18.55 -3.38
CA ALA A 604 12.60 -18.28 -4.47
C ALA A 604 13.11 -19.55 -5.19
N TYR A 605 13.09 -20.71 -4.51
CA TYR A 605 13.42 -22.01 -5.09
C TYR A 605 12.48 -22.41 -6.25
N ALA A 606 11.27 -21.84 -6.33
CA ALA A 606 10.34 -22.06 -7.44
C ALA A 606 10.93 -21.61 -8.79
N ILE A 607 11.86 -20.65 -8.79
CA ILE A 607 12.59 -20.20 -9.98
C ILE A 607 13.40 -21.35 -10.60
N THR A 608 13.95 -22.24 -9.76
CA THR A 608 14.76 -23.38 -10.20
C THR A 608 13.96 -24.66 -10.43
N GLU A 609 12.83 -24.83 -9.75
CA GLU A 609 12.03 -26.06 -9.77
C GLU A 609 10.97 -26.11 -10.90
N GLY A 610 10.68 -25.00 -11.59
CA GLY A 610 9.67 -24.94 -12.65
C GLY A 610 9.98 -25.81 -13.89
N THR A 611 8.92 -26.34 -14.51
CA THR A 611 8.95 -27.14 -15.77
C THR A 611 9.66 -26.45 -16.94
N ASN A 612 9.79 -25.12 -16.89
CA ASN A 612 10.47 -24.27 -17.86
C ASN A 612 11.87 -23.81 -17.36
N SER A 613 12.73 -24.77 -16.98
CA SER A 613 14.08 -24.55 -16.42
C SER A 613 14.98 -23.56 -17.21
N GLY A 614 14.73 -23.37 -18.51
CA GLY A 614 15.44 -22.40 -19.35
C GLY A 614 15.14 -20.92 -19.02
N PHE A 615 13.91 -20.59 -18.58
CA PHE A 615 13.56 -19.21 -18.21
C PHE A 615 14.03 -18.88 -16.79
N GLY A 616 13.89 -19.81 -15.85
CA GLY A 616 14.39 -19.65 -14.48
C GLY A 616 15.90 -19.34 -14.43
N ARG A 617 16.70 -20.05 -15.23
CA ARG A 617 18.14 -19.74 -15.37
C ARG A 617 18.43 -18.34 -15.89
N LYS A 618 17.59 -17.80 -16.79
CA LYS A 618 17.72 -16.42 -17.30
C LYS A 618 17.36 -15.38 -16.24
N ALA A 619 16.35 -15.66 -15.40
CA ALA A 619 16.02 -14.82 -14.25
C ALA A 619 17.16 -14.80 -13.23
N ILE A 620 17.72 -15.96 -12.87
CA ILE A 620 18.86 -16.08 -11.95
C ILE A 620 20.09 -15.35 -12.50
N ALA A 621 20.40 -15.51 -13.79
CA ALA A 621 21.51 -14.81 -14.41
C ALA A 621 21.31 -13.28 -14.39
N ALA A 622 20.08 -12.80 -14.61
CA ALA A 622 19.75 -11.39 -14.48
C ALA A 622 19.89 -10.91 -13.03
N LEU A 623 19.37 -11.64 -12.04
CA LEU A 623 19.53 -11.33 -10.62
C LEU A 623 21.00 -11.20 -10.24
N ILE A 624 21.82 -12.22 -10.53
CA ILE A 624 23.26 -12.21 -10.20
C ILE A 624 23.96 -11.01 -10.85
N LYS A 625 23.64 -10.73 -12.11
CA LYS A 625 24.21 -9.58 -12.83
C LYS A 625 23.85 -8.27 -12.16
N GLU A 626 22.59 -8.06 -11.80
CA GLU A 626 22.16 -6.81 -11.16
C GLU A 626 22.67 -6.69 -9.71
N MET A 627 22.77 -7.79 -8.96
CA MET A 627 23.43 -7.81 -7.64
C MET A 627 24.90 -7.33 -7.72
N GLU A 628 25.57 -7.58 -8.85
CA GLU A 628 26.94 -7.11 -9.10
C GLU A 628 26.95 -5.66 -9.61
N ASP A 629 26.22 -5.39 -10.70
CA ASP A 629 26.21 -4.09 -11.42
C ASP A 629 25.59 -2.95 -10.60
N ARG A 630 24.74 -3.28 -9.63
CA ARG A 630 24.02 -2.35 -8.75
C ARG A 630 24.29 -2.65 -7.28
N ARG A 631 25.44 -3.27 -6.99
CA ARG A 631 25.84 -3.69 -5.63
C ARG A 631 25.76 -2.54 -4.65
N SER A 632 24.82 -2.60 -3.70
CA SER A 632 24.55 -1.58 -2.67
C SER A 632 23.53 -0.48 -3.03
N GLU A 633 22.89 -0.54 -4.21
CA GLU A 633 21.73 0.33 -4.53
C GLU A 633 20.42 -0.25 -4.00
N PHE A 634 20.37 -1.56 -3.75
CA PHE A 634 19.21 -2.26 -3.21
C PHE A 634 19.66 -3.50 -2.42
N GLY A 635 18.83 -3.96 -1.50
CA GLY A 635 18.96 -5.28 -0.85
C GLY A 635 18.17 -6.34 -1.60
N LEU A 636 18.61 -7.60 -1.55
CA LEU A 636 17.87 -8.73 -2.12
C LEU A 636 17.70 -9.78 -1.03
N ILE A 637 16.47 -10.04 -0.61
CA ILE A 637 16.17 -11.11 0.33
C ILE A 637 15.44 -12.22 -0.41
N VAL A 638 16.00 -13.43 -0.39
CA VAL A 638 15.33 -14.62 -0.93
C VAL A 638 14.86 -15.50 0.21
N ALA A 639 13.59 -15.90 0.19
CA ALA A 639 12.97 -16.66 1.26
C ALA A 639 12.43 -18.02 0.78
N GLY A 640 12.41 -19.00 1.68
CA GLY A 640 11.82 -20.31 1.41
C GLY A 640 12.08 -21.35 2.50
N TYR A 641 11.71 -22.59 2.22
CA TYR A 641 11.99 -23.73 3.09
C TYR A 641 13.49 -24.02 3.16
N THR A 642 13.98 -24.37 4.36
CA THR A 642 15.41 -24.55 4.63
C THR A 642 16.12 -25.43 3.60
N LYS A 643 15.54 -26.59 3.28
CA LYS A 643 16.14 -27.53 2.31
C LYS A 643 16.10 -26.98 0.87
N ASN A 644 14.95 -26.48 0.43
CA ASN A 644 14.80 -25.95 -0.92
C ASN A 644 15.68 -24.72 -1.16
N MET A 645 15.89 -23.89 -0.14
CA MET A 645 16.82 -22.77 -0.23
C MET A 645 18.27 -23.22 -0.31
N GLN A 646 18.64 -24.30 0.37
CA GLN A 646 19.96 -24.90 0.20
C GLN A 646 20.15 -25.40 -1.24
N ASP A 647 19.18 -26.14 -1.78
CA ASP A 647 19.21 -26.64 -3.17
C ASP A 647 19.25 -25.46 -4.18
N PHE A 648 18.50 -24.38 -3.92
CA PHE A 648 18.50 -23.15 -4.72
C PHE A 648 19.88 -22.47 -4.75
N LEU A 649 20.54 -22.32 -3.61
CA LEU A 649 21.88 -21.72 -3.53
C LEU A 649 22.95 -22.60 -4.18
N GLU A 650 22.79 -23.92 -4.13
CA GLU A 650 23.69 -24.89 -4.77
C GLU A 650 23.48 -24.98 -6.29
N SER A 651 22.32 -24.53 -6.80
CA SER A 651 21.99 -24.55 -8.22
C SER A 651 22.92 -23.67 -9.08
N ASN A 652 23.53 -22.64 -8.49
CA ASN A 652 24.46 -21.74 -9.17
C ASN A 652 25.51 -21.18 -8.19
N PRO A 653 26.82 -21.42 -8.42
CA PRO A 653 27.90 -20.88 -7.58
C PRO A 653 27.88 -19.35 -7.42
N GLY A 654 27.30 -18.63 -8.40
CA GLY A 654 27.07 -17.20 -8.32
C GLY A 654 26.12 -16.81 -7.20
N LEU A 655 25.06 -17.57 -6.94
CA LEU A 655 24.13 -17.27 -5.83
C LEU A 655 24.84 -17.42 -4.47
N LYS A 656 25.49 -18.56 -4.24
CA LYS A 656 26.19 -18.86 -2.98
C LYS A 656 27.27 -17.84 -2.61
N SER A 657 27.88 -17.18 -3.59
CA SER A 657 28.94 -16.17 -3.34
C SER A 657 28.41 -14.75 -3.08
N ARG A 658 27.18 -14.41 -3.51
CA ARG A 658 26.59 -13.08 -3.28
C ARG A 658 25.65 -13.03 -2.08
N PHE A 659 25.14 -14.18 -1.64
CA PHE A 659 24.38 -14.34 -0.40
C PHE A 659 25.30 -14.81 0.73
N ASP A 660 25.91 -13.84 1.41
CA ASP A 660 26.80 -14.06 2.57
C ASP A 660 26.04 -14.16 3.90
N GLN A 661 24.87 -13.52 4.00
CA GLN A 661 24.00 -13.56 5.18
C GLN A 661 22.91 -14.63 5.05
N ASN A 662 22.83 -15.56 6.01
CA ASN A 662 21.80 -16.59 6.08
C ASN A 662 21.07 -16.50 7.41
N PHE A 663 19.84 -16.00 7.38
CA PHE A 663 18.96 -15.89 8.54
C PHE A 663 18.14 -17.18 8.66
N HIS A 664 18.34 -17.92 9.76
CA HIS A 664 17.57 -19.13 10.03
C HIS A 664 16.38 -18.83 10.94
N PHE A 665 15.18 -19.06 10.41
CA PHE A 665 13.92 -18.88 11.11
C PHE A 665 13.47 -20.23 11.70
N GLU A 666 13.77 -20.41 12.98
CA GLU A 666 13.38 -21.60 13.75
C GLU A 666 11.86 -21.66 13.96
N ASP A 667 11.35 -22.87 14.17
CA ASP A 667 9.97 -23.06 14.60
C ASP A 667 9.78 -22.47 16.00
N PHE A 668 8.64 -21.82 16.23
CA PHE A 668 8.31 -21.32 17.56
C PHE A 668 8.13 -22.47 18.54
N SER A 669 8.70 -22.32 19.73
CA SER A 669 8.46 -23.21 20.86
C SER A 669 6.99 -23.20 21.27
N VAL A 670 6.56 -24.20 22.03
CA VAL A 670 5.19 -24.31 22.53
C VAL A 670 4.78 -23.06 23.32
N ASP A 671 5.68 -22.53 24.15
CA ASP A 671 5.39 -21.34 24.97
C ASP A 671 5.26 -20.08 24.09
N GLU A 672 6.10 -19.93 23.07
CA GLU A 672 5.99 -18.84 22.08
C GLU A 672 4.70 -18.95 21.25
N LEU A 673 4.31 -20.15 20.82
CA LEU A 673 3.04 -20.39 20.11
C LEU A 673 1.83 -20.04 20.98
N LEU A 674 1.90 -20.31 22.28
CA LEU A 674 0.86 -19.91 23.24
C LEU A 674 0.81 -18.40 23.44
N GLU A 675 1.96 -17.74 23.57
CA GLU A 675 2.05 -16.29 23.65
C GLU A 675 1.45 -15.63 22.40
N ILE A 676 1.79 -16.15 21.21
CA ILE A 676 1.19 -15.70 19.93
C ILE A 676 -0.32 -15.88 19.94
N THR A 677 -0.82 -17.02 20.45
CA THR A 677 -2.26 -17.31 20.56
C THR A 677 -2.95 -16.26 21.44
N GLU A 678 -2.39 -15.95 22.60
CA GLU A 678 -2.93 -14.96 23.54
C GLU A 678 -2.91 -13.54 22.96
N ASN A 679 -1.81 -13.15 22.31
CA ASN A 679 -1.70 -11.85 21.65
C ASN A 679 -2.73 -11.70 20.52
N MET A 680 -3.01 -12.75 19.75
CA MET A 680 -4.04 -12.74 18.72
C MET A 680 -5.47 -12.69 19.28
N TYR A 681 -5.74 -13.31 20.44
CA TYR A 681 -7.03 -13.12 21.11
C TYR A 681 -7.18 -11.69 21.64
N LYS A 682 -6.13 -11.16 22.28
CA LYS A 682 -6.14 -9.80 22.84
C LYS A 682 -6.40 -8.73 21.77
N SER A 683 -5.80 -8.88 20.58
CA SER A 683 -6.03 -7.94 19.47
C SER A 683 -7.47 -7.97 18.94
N LYS A 684 -8.19 -9.08 19.16
CA LYS A 684 -9.63 -9.23 18.89
C LYS A 684 -10.53 -8.87 20.09
N GLY A 685 -9.96 -8.45 21.22
CA GLY A 685 -10.72 -8.17 22.44
C GLY A 685 -11.23 -9.43 23.15
N LEU A 686 -10.62 -10.59 22.88
CA LEU A 686 -10.98 -11.88 23.43
C LEU A 686 -9.92 -12.37 24.45
N LYS A 687 -10.34 -13.21 25.40
CA LYS A 687 -9.47 -13.99 26.30
C LYS A 687 -9.98 -15.42 26.39
N ALA A 688 -9.09 -16.41 26.51
CA ALA A 688 -9.49 -17.78 26.82
C ALA A 688 -9.59 -17.98 28.33
N ASP A 689 -10.62 -18.68 28.81
CA ASP A 689 -10.69 -19.11 30.20
C ASP A 689 -9.63 -20.19 30.52
N ALA A 690 -9.52 -20.58 31.79
CA ALA A 690 -8.50 -21.52 32.23
C ALA A 690 -8.61 -22.91 31.57
N GLU A 691 -9.83 -23.38 31.31
CA GLU A 691 -10.08 -24.70 30.73
C GLU A 691 -9.76 -24.70 29.23
N ALA A 692 -10.25 -23.69 28.50
CA ALA A 692 -9.97 -23.47 27.09
C ALA A 692 -8.48 -23.26 26.84
N LYS A 693 -7.80 -22.48 27.69
CA LYS A 693 -6.34 -22.27 27.63
C LYS A 693 -5.57 -23.57 27.84
N SER A 694 -5.98 -24.39 28.81
CA SER A 694 -5.35 -25.71 29.02
C SER A 694 -5.56 -26.64 27.82
N HIS A 695 -6.75 -26.65 27.23
CA HIS A 695 -7.05 -27.47 26.05
C HIS A 695 -6.22 -27.05 24.83
N LEU A 696 -6.17 -25.75 24.54
CA LEU A 696 -5.35 -25.18 23.48
C LEU A 696 -3.86 -25.50 23.68
N LYS A 697 -3.36 -25.42 24.92
CA LYS A 697 -1.99 -25.83 25.25
C LYS A 697 -1.72 -27.29 24.89
N THR A 698 -2.58 -28.22 25.31
CA THR A 698 -2.44 -29.64 24.96
C THR A 698 -2.41 -29.84 23.43
N TYR A 699 -3.30 -29.18 22.70
CA TYR A 699 -3.36 -29.31 21.25
C TYR A 699 -2.13 -28.70 20.55
N ILE A 700 -1.68 -27.52 20.97
CA ILE A 700 -0.48 -26.87 20.43
C ILE A 700 0.77 -27.71 20.71
N THR A 701 0.89 -28.29 21.92
CA THR A 701 1.97 -29.25 22.24
C THR A 701 1.93 -30.45 21.30
N TYR A 702 0.75 -31.04 21.09
CA TYR A 702 0.59 -32.15 20.15
C TYR A 702 1.02 -31.78 18.72
N LEU A 703 0.60 -30.61 18.22
CA LEU A 703 1.00 -30.13 16.91
C LEU A 703 2.52 -29.92 16.80
N PHE A 704 3.14 -29.39 17.84
CA PHE A 704 4.59 -29.17 17.89
C PHE A 704 5.36 -30.49 17.93
N GLU A 705 4.92 -31.47 18.72
CA GLU A 705 5.56 -32.80 18.81
C GLU A 705 5.43 -33.61 17.52
N ASN A 706 4.34 -33.42 16.76
CA ASN A 706 4.07 -34.11 15.50
C ASN A 706 4.39 -33.24 14.26
N ARG A 707 5.20 -32.20 14.43
CA ARG A 707 5.52 -31.27 13.35
C ARG A 707 6.38 -31.90 12.27
N ASP A 708 6.15 -31.50 11.03
CA ASP A 708 7.01 -31.84 9.89
C ASP A 708 7.72 -30.59 9.35
N ARG A 709 8.46 -30.75 8.25
CA ARG A 709 9.16 -29.66 7.55
C ARG A 709 8.23 -28.61 6.92
N PHE A 710 6.91 -28.76 7.03
CA PHE A 710 5.90 -27.83 6.53
C PHE A 710 5.03 -27.27 7.67
N PHE A 711 5.52 -27.38 8.90
CA PHE A 711 4.81 -26.89 10.08
C PHE A 711 4.50 -25.40 9.99
N GLY A 712 3.22 -25.05 10.09
CA GLY A 712 2.73 -23.70 9.80
C GLY A 712 2.97 -22.65 10.89
N ASN A 713 3.53 -22.98 12.06
CA ASN A 713 3.87 -22.00 13.11
C ASN A 713 2.72 -21.01 13.41
N ALA A 714 2.97 -19.70 13.39
CA ALA A 714 1.94 -18.67 13.64
C ALA A 714 0.80 -18.70 12.61
N ARG A 715 1.03 -19.22 11.39
CA ARG A 715 -0.04 -19.45 10.39
C ARG A 715 -0.99 -20.56 10.85
N SER A 716 -0.50 -21.60 11.52
CA SER A 716 -1.35 -22.63 12.15
C SER A 716 -2.12 -22.06 13.33
N ILE A 717 -1.46 -21.29 14.20
CA ILE A 717 -2.10 -20.63 15.35
C ILE A 717 -3.21 -19.68 14.89
N ARG A 718 -2.98 -18.91 13.82
CA ARG A 718 -4.02 -18.05 13.24
C ARG A 718 -5.28 -18.83 12.88
N LYS A 719 -5.13 -19.99 12.22
CA LYS A 719 -6.29 -20.84 11.86
C LYS A 719 -7.05 -21.31 13.10
N ILE A 720 -6.34 -21.67 14.16
CA ILE A 720 -6.94 -22.07 15.44
C ILE A 720 -7.71 -20.89 16.04
N VAL A 721 -7.09 -19.71 16.14
CA VAL A 721 -7.69 -18.50 16.70
C VAL A 721 -8.90 -18.03 15.89
N GLU A 722 -8.82 -18.03 14.55
CA GLU A 722 -9.94 -17.66 13.68
C GLU A 722 -11.13 -18.60 13.88
N LYS A 723 -10.86 -19.91 13.94
CA LYS A 723 -11.89 -20.91 14.10
C LYS A 723 -12.52 -20.88 15.50
N SER A 724 -11.73 -20.76 16.56
CA SER A 724 -12.24 -20.63 17.93
C SER A 724 -13.01 -19.31 18.16
N SER A 725 -12.52 -18.19 17.59
CA SER A 725 -13.25 -16.91 17.62
C SER A 725 -14.61 -17.05 16.94
N ARG A 726 -14.65 -17.70 15.77
CA ARG A 726 -15.90 -17.98 15.06
C ARG A 726 -16.85 -18.87 15.88
N ASN A 727 -16.33 -19.87 16.57
CA ASN A 727 -17.15 -20.72 17.44
C ASN A 727 -17.74 -19.91 18.60
N GLN A 728 -16.96 -18.99 19.18
CA GLN A 728 -17.44 -18.07 20.22
C GLN A 728 -18.52 -17.12 19.69
N GLU A 729 -18.34 -16.56 18.49
CA GLU A 729 -19.34 -15.72 17.83
C GLU A 729 -20.66 -16.48 17.59
N LEU A 730 -20.57 -17.74 17.13
CA LEU A 730 -21.73 -18.61 16.94
C LEU A 730 -22.44 -18.93 18.27
N ARG A 731 -21.67 -19.26 19.31
CA ARG A 731 -22.20 -19.49 20.67
C ARG A 731 -22.91 -18.25 21.21
N MET A 732 -22.38 -17.05 20.96
CA MET A 732 -23.05 -15.80 21.33
C MET A 732 -24.30 -15.56 20.48
N ALA A 733 -24.25 -15.86 19.17
CA ALA A 733 -25.40 -15.69 18.28
C ALA A 733 -26.59 -16.57 18.67
N ASP A 734 -26.34 -17.81 19.12
CA ASP A 734 -27.37 -18.76 19.56
C ASP A 734 -28.00 -18.38 20.91
N MET A 735 -27.42 -17.44 21.66
CA MET A 735 -27.92 -16.98 22.94
C MET A 735 -28.79 -15.73 22.80
N ASP A 736 -29.89 -15.62 23.57
CA ASP A 736 -30.72 -14.42 23.60
C ASP A 736 -29.89 -13.19 24.01
N LYS A 737 -30.06 -12.06 23.31
CA LYS A 737 -29.32 -10.82 23.55
C LYS A 737 -29.38 -10.38 25.02
N LYS A 738 -30.47 -10.66 25.75
CA LYS A 738 -30.62 -10.33 27.18
C LYS A 738 -29.75 -11.17 28.12
N GLN A 739 -29.24 -12.31 27.65
CA GLN A 739 -28.42 -13.23 28.43
C GLN A 739 -26.91 -13.05 28.17
N ARG A 740 -26.54 -12.26 27.16
CA ARG A 740 -25.14 -11.98 26.81
C ARG A 740 -24.56 -10.94 27.76
N THR A 741 -23.54 -11.31 28.52
CA THR A 741 -22.75 -10.35 29.32
C THR A 741 -21.50 -9.93 28.57
N GLU A 742 -20.95 -8.74 28.87
CA GLU A 742 -19.67 -8.30 28.29
C GLU A 742 -18.53 -9.30 28.54
N GLU A 743 -18.53 -9.95 29.70
CA GLU A 743 -17.55 -10.98 30.03
C GLU A 743 -17.70 -12.22 29.14
N MET A 744 -18.92 -12.66 28.82
CA MET A 744 -19.16 -13.79 27.92
C MET A 744 -18.82 -13.45 26.46
N MET A 745 -19.09 -12.22 26.04
CA MET A 745 -18.76 -11.73 24.70
C MET A 745 -17.24 -11.56 24.50
N SER A 746 -16.47 -11.43 25.59
CA SER A 746 -15.02 -11.30 25.55
C SER A 746 -14.26 -12.57 25.96
N THR A 747 -14.95 -13.67 26.30
CA THR A 747 -14.30 -14.89 26.83
C THR A 747 -14.62 -16.14 26.01
N LEU A 748 -13.58 -16.86 25.56
CA LEU A 748 -13.69 -18.20 24.99
C LEU A 748 -13.72 -19.25 26.10
N ASN A 749 -14.63 -20.21 25.98
CA ASN A 749 -14.73 -21.36 26.88
C ASN A 749 -14.37 -22.67 26.16
N ILE A 750 -14.47 -23.79 26.87
CA ILE A 750 -14.12 -25.10 26.34
C ILE A 750 -14.93 -25.48 25.09
N ASP A 751 -16.21 -25.07 24.99
CA ASP A 751 -17.05 -25.38 23.83
C ASP A 751 -16.55 -24.73 22.54
N ASP A 752 -15.86 -23.61 22.65
CA ASP A 752 -15.31 -22.86 21.51
C ASP A 752 -14.04 -23.53 20.95
N VAL A 753 -13.38 -24.39 21.73
CA VAL A 753 -12.08 -24.99 21.39
C VAL A 753 -12.05 -26.51 21.38
N LYS A 754 -13.10 -27.20 21.86
CA LYS A 754 -13.15 -28.67 22.03
C LYS A 754 -12.86 -29.51 20.78
N GLU A 755 -13.02 -28.94 19.58
CA GLU A 755 -12.73 -29.62 18.32
C GLU A 755 -11.22 -29.79 18.06
N PHE A 756 -10.38 -29.01 18.75
CA PHE A 756 -8.93 -29.07 18.66
C PHE A 756 -8.37 -30.19 19.55
N ALA A 757 -8.67 -31.43 19.19
CA ALA A 757 -8.17 -32.60 19.90
C ALA A 757 -7.06 -33.31 19.11
N PRO A 758 -6.10 -33.95 19.79
CA PRO A 758 -5.19 -34.92 19.17
C PRO A 758 -6.00 -36.02 18.46
N ASP A 759 -5.81 -36.18 17.15
CA ASP A 759 -6.60 -37.08 16.34
C ASP A 759 -6.02 -38.51 16.44
N GLU A 760 -6.61 -39.41 17.24
CA GLU A 760 -6.22 -40.83 17.31
C GLU A 760 -6.48 -41.59 15.97
N LYS A 761 -7.13 -40.97 14.98
CA LYS A 761 -7.64 -41.63 13.77
C LYS A 761 -7.02 -41.22 12.43
N ARG A 762 -5.89 -40.48 12.41
CA ARG A 762 -5.20 -40.12 11.14
C ARG A 762 -4.11 -41.09 10.66
N THR A 763 -3.93 -42.22 11.33
CA THR A 763 -3.16 -43.37 10.84
C THR A 763 -4.07 -44.37 10.14
N LEU A 764 -4.66 -44.03 8.99
CA LEU A 764 -5.15 -44.99 7.99
C LEU A 764 -5.52 -44.30 6.67
N LYS A 765 -5.03 -44.89 5.56
CA LYS A 765 -5.17 -44.51 4.14
C LYS A 765 -4.19 -43.46 3.57
N ARG A 766 -2.90 -43.78 3.58
CA ARG A 766 -2.15 -43.76 2.30
C ARG A 766 -2.52 -45.02 1.53
N GLN A 767 -3.64 -45.01 0.81
CA GLN A 767 -3.87 -46.01 -0.23
C GLN A 767 -2.94 -45.63 -1.38
N ALA A 768 -1.86 -46.40 -1.55
CA ALA A 768 -1.10 -46.38 -2.78
C ALA A 768 -2.08 -46.69 -3.93
N MET A 769 -2.31 -45.71 -4.81
CA MET A 769 -2.89 -45.98 -6.12
C MET A 769 -1.84 -46.76 -6.92
N GLY A 770 -1.83 -48.08 -6.74
CA GLY A 770 -1.18 -48.99 -7.65
C GLY A 770 -2.01 -49.07 -8.93
N PHE A 771 -1.43 -48.68 -10.06
CA PHE A 771 -1.97 -48.99 -11.38
C PHE A 771 -2.05 -50.50 -11.54
N LYS A 772 -3.27 -51.04 -11.67
CA LYS A 772 -3.49 -52.36 -12.28
C LYS A 772 -3.46 -52.17 -13.79
N LEU A 773 -2.38 -52.59 -14.42
CA LEU A 773 -2.39 -53.00 -15.82
C LEU A 773 -3.20 -54.30 -15.92
N GLY A 774 -4.21 -54.32 -16.77
CA GLY A 774 -5.00 -55.50 -17.12
C GLY A 774 -5.73 -55.23 -18.41
N GLY A 775 -5.52 -56.09 -19.41
CA GLY A 775 -6.16 -56.01 -20.72
C GLY A 775 -7.55 -56.61 -20.75
#